data_AF-I3U619-F1
#
_entry.id   AF-I3U619-F1
#
_cell.length_a   1.000
_cell.length_b   1.000
_cell.length_c   1.000
_cell.angle_alpha   90.00
_cell.angle_beta   90.00
_cell.angle_gamma   90.00
#
_symmetry.space_group_name_H-M   'P 1'
#
loop_
_entity.id
_entity.type
_entity.pdbx_description
1 polymer ?
#
loop_
_entity_poly.entity_id
_entity_poly.type
_entity_poly.pdbx_seq_one_letter_code
_entity_poly.pdbx_strand_id
1 'polypeptide(L)'
;MFRQTIFYEEETDMAEEKEPLDNSRLGKSKRKLVRLQNELNEQIEKMFEHQKMTNGQPMNDKRNGRSWFNQQERIENKVQSLREEIKQQEEYVEKLERQEELKEMGYNKYGGLDMTIDNIPRIKEEIERFEKGESTFSAATIRKYQRKLETLEQLKEKSEKGKENILPEVQAIIDSGRVTQWKKNPTIYFLKGYRKVALELNENGEFEESKKYQATSEEEKAAVRELLEEAAPTDSLKEKENDHFYRVEFNENDPEKGLKSYGGEIVTFELIDQLKTLDNQYAAEAGYYKFYFEEVKNGEVVDQIRMDLGDGVNSNQPIYLELAKLCEQVPEKEQKQTVKNESVSKEQMQSKETKTKQKGYQKRTAEEIKQEVKSLSQQALDAVKKHTHSPEGVKELLNFMSRFPERSFRNQLLIEEQFPGATACLGRAALKKEGIYIKKGEQGNKIFVRKTVKGFYEKGRGFVRETEATPEDKKRIKSGQIEVIKKPYYTIEKVFDITQTQLKPEDYPKIFPNRVFDFQLDAKGQSELQAGIQAVANNIGIQIRDMTESEIYQRELGQTRGAYVYDKVTGAEEIVMNTRNTPTQHLATSIHELAHARMHKFSELDTATKELQAEMTSYIVCKHFGMDTSEKAIPYIAAWTKNGQTLDDKEAAERGKIMNDVSRVANEFIQTISNEINQYREREPEIQQAEVQQEHKNTVETAEQKNIVPVGSLWIDKKDGKVMEEDTGRTLHLKDAVFIEDPQHNQVILKGKSYGKEIQTALPSEEFALGNPFRFSLETVSEVAKRKNEIYYEQQLSQKERV
;
A
#
# COMPACT_ATOMS: atom_id res chain seq x y z
N MET A 1 35.36 24.47 -38.95
CA MET A 1 34.57 23.92 -40.07
C MET A 1 33.35 23.21 -39.51
N PHE A 2 32.35 23.97 -39.05
CA PHE A 2 30.98 23.51 -38.81
C PHE A 2 30.08 24.68 -39.23
N ARG A 3 29.60 24.61 -40.47
CA ARG A 3 28.56 25.52 -40.99
C ARG A 3 27.26 25.10 -40.34
N GLN A 4 26.77 25.92 -39.41
CA GLN A 4 25.40 25.81 -38.92
C GLN A 4 24.52 26.52 -39.94
N THR A 5 23.65 25.76 -40.59
CA THR A 5 22.71 26.21 -41.61
C THR A 5 21.74 27.20 -40.96
N ILE A 6 21.85 28.48 -41.32
CA ILE A 6 20.89 29.51 -40.97
C ILE A 6 19.71 29.33 -41.94
N PHE A 7 18.56 28.90 -41.45
CA PHE A 7 17.30 29.09 -42.16
C PHE A 7 16.93 30.57 -42.02
N TYR A 8 17.19 31.35 -43.07
CA TYR A 8 16.49 32.60 -43.32
C TYR A 8 15.14 32.22 -43.91
N GLU A 9 14.06 32.40 -43.16
CA GLU A 9 12.75 32.59 -43.78
C GLU A 9 12.72 34.02 -44.33
N GLU A 10 12.63 34.14 -45.65
CA GLU A 10 12.39 35.40 -46.34
C GLU A 10 11.04 35.96 -45.88
N GLU A 11 11.03 37.21 -45.40
CA GLU A 11 9.81 37.99 -45.16
C GLU A 11 9.09 38.19 -46.52
N THR A 12 8.18 37.28 -46.86
CA THR A 12 7.14 37.55 -47.86
C THR A 12 5.98 38.25 -47.18
N ASP A 13 5.89 39.56 -47.46
CA ASP A 13 4.81 40.46 -47.08
C ASP A 13 3.49 39.99 -47.72
N MET A 14 2.76 39.14 -47.00
CA MET A 14 1.43 38.63 -47.32
C MET A 14 0.56 38.89 -46.11
N ALA A 15 -0.51 39.66 -46.29
CA ALA A 15 -1.51 39.90 -45.25
C ALA A 15 -2.20 38.58 -44.87
N GLU A 16 -1.67 37.90 -43.86
CA GLU A 16 -2.29 36.70 -43.30
C GLU A 16 -3.39 37.09 -42.32
N GLU A 17 -4.63 36.69 -42.65
CA GLU A 17 -5.70 36.51 -41.69
C GLU A 17 -5.15 35.72 -40.50
N LYS A 18 -5.12 36.34 -39.31
CA LYS A 18 -4.67 35.65 -38.09
C LYS A 18 -5.54 34.43 -37.87
N GLU A 19 -5.01 33.25 -38.19
CA GLU A 19 -5.63 31.99 -37.82
C GLU A 19 -5.94 31.99 -36.31
N PRO A 20 -7.09 31.43 -35.90
CA PRO A 20 -7.45 31.38 -34.49
C PRO A 20 -6.38 30.62 -33.70
N LEU A 21 -5.82 31.27 -32.67
CA LEU A 21 -4.78 30.71 -31.80
C LEU A 21 -5.16 29.29 -31.32
N ASP A 22 -4.37 28.28 -31.72
CA ASP A 22 -4.57 26.91 -31.25
C ASP A 22 -4.39 26.86 -29.73
N ASN A 23 -5.50 26.71 -29.02
CA ASN A 23 -5.56 26.65 -27.57
C ASN A 23 -5.38 25.22 -27.02
N SER A 24 -5.07 24.24 -27.88
CA SER A 24 -4.73 22.89 -27.49
C SER A 24 -3.51 22.86 -26.55
N ARG A 25 -3.35 21.73 -25.85
CA ARG A 25 -2.17 21.50 -25.00
C ARG A 25 -0.88 21.47 -25.83
N LEU A 26 -0.94 20.91 -27.04
CA LEU A 26 0.21 20.85 -27.95
C LEU A 26 0.57 22.26 -28.43
N GLY A 27 -0.40 23.03 -28.94
CA GLY A 27 -0.19 24.39 -29.42
C GLY A 27 0.37 25.32 -28.33
N LYS A 28 -0.15 25.23 -27.09
CA LYS A 28 0.41 25.97 -25.94
C LYS A 28 1.86 25.57 -25.63
N SER A 29 2.18 24.29 -25.75
CA SER A 29 3.53 23.76 -25.48
C SER A 29 4.54 24.16 -26.55
N LYS A 30 4.14 24.15 -27.83
CA LYS A 30 4.94 24.65 -28.96
C LYS A 30 5.24 26.14 -28.81
N ARG A 31 4.25 26.96 -28.45
CA ARG A 31 4.48 28.40 -28.18
C ARG A 31 5.41 28.63 -26.99
N LYS A 32 5.31 27.81 -25.93
CA LYS A 32 6.24 27.88 -24.81
C LYS A 32 7.66 27.55 -25.26
N LEU A 33 7.84 26.54 -26.12
CA LEU A 33 9.14 26.17 -26.67
C LEU A 33 9.75 27.33 -27.47
N VAL A 34 8.99 27.94 -28.39
CA VAL A 34 9.44 29.11 -29.17
C VAL A 34 9.82 30.27 -28.24
N ARG A 35 9.02 30.55 -27.21
CA ARG A 35 9.34 31.58 -26.21
C ARG A 35 10.66 31.31 -25.49
N LEU A 36 10.92 30.06 -25.09
CA LEU A 36 12.16 29.68 -24.43
C LEU A 36 13.37 29.77 -25.38
N GLN A 37 13.21 29.36 -26.65
CA GLN A 37 14.25 29.50 -27.67
C GLN A 37 14.59 30.98 -27.92
N ASN A 38 13.59 31.86 -27.97
CA ASN A 38 13.81 33.31 -28.06
C ASN A 38 14.53 33.85 -26.82
N GLU A 39 14.13 33.45 -25.61
CA GLU A 39 14.81 33.85 -24.37
C GLU A 39 16.27 33.36 -24.35
N LEU A 40 16.56 32.15 -24.86
CA LEU A 40 17.91 31.64 -25.01
C LEU A 40 18.73 32.49 -25.98
N ASN A 41 18.18 32.83 -27.14
CA ASN A 41 18.85 33.68 -28.13
C ASN A 41 19.21 35.05 -27.55
N GLU A 42 18.27 35.69 -26.83
CA GLU A 42 18.54 36.96 -26.14
C GLU A 42 19.66 36.86 -25.09
N GLN A 43 19.75 35.74 -24.35
CA GLN A 43 20.83 35.53 -23.37
C GLN A 43 22.17 35.25 -24.04
N ILE A 44 22.18 34.54 -25.17
CA ILE A 44 23.38 34.34 -25.98
C ILE A 44 23.88 35.66 -26.55
N GLU A 45 22.98 36.54 -27.03
CA GLU A 45 23.34 37.89 -27.47
C GLU A 45 23.95 38.70 -26.33
N LYS A 46 23.33 38.70 -25.14
CA LYS A 46 23.89 39.34 -23.93
C LYS A 46 25.28 38.81 -23.57
N MET A 47 25.52 37.51 -23.73
CA MET A 47 26.85 36.91 -23.52
C MET A 47 27.88 37.49 -24.50
N PHE A 48 27.54 37.58 -25.78
CA PHE A 48 28.41 38.18 -26.80
C PHE A 48 28.65 39.67 -26.57
N GLU A 49 27.62 40.44 -26.18
CA GLU A 49 27.76 41.85 -25.83
C GLU A 49 28.65 42.05 -24.60
N HIS A 50 28.47 41.25 -23.55
CA HIS A 50 29.31 41.29 -22.35
C HIS A 50 30.77 40.95 -22.66
N GLN A 51 31.00 40.02 -23.59
CA GLN A 51 32.35 39.70 -24.09
C GLN A 51 32.96 40.83 -24.91
N LYS A 52 32.18 41.51 -25.77
CA LYS A 52 32.64 42.67 -26.55
C LYS A 52 33.13 43.83 -25.68
N MET A 53 32.62 43.99 -24.46
CA MET A 53 33.09 45.02 -23.52
C MET A 53 34.58 44.90 -23.16
N THR A 54 35.18 43.72 -23.35
CA THR A 54 36.61 43.50 -23.10
C THR A 54 37.52 44.05 -24.20
N ASN A 55 36.97 44.39 -25.39
CA ASN A 55 37.71 44.79 -26.59
C ASN A 55 38.89 43.84 -26.92
N GLY A 56 38.78 42.55 -26.58
CA GLY A 56 39.83 41.55 -26.78
C GLY A 56 40.97 41.58 -25.76
N GLN A 57 40.89 42.40 -24.71
CA GLN A 57 41.89 42.43 -23.62
C GLN A 57 41.56 41.38 -22.54
N PRO A 58 42.58 40.69 -21.97
CA PRO A 58 42.36 39.77 -20.86
C PRO A 58 41.90 40.52 -19.60
N MET A 59 40.85 40.00 -18.95
CA MET A 59 40.17 40.66 -17.84
C MET A 59 40.68 40.25 -16.44
N ASN A 60 41.66 39.33 -16.38
CA ASN A 60 42.22 38.78 -15.14
C ASN A 60 42.91 39.84 -14.26
N ASP A 61 43.59 40.81 -14.87
CA ASP A 61 44.44 41.79 -14.16
C ASP A 61 43.80 43.19 -14.02
N LYS A 62 42.50 43.32 -14.33
CA LYS A 62 41.79 44.61 -14.33
C LYS A 62 41.07 44.85 -12.99
N ARG A 63 41.02 46.11 -12.54
CA ARG A 63 40.43 46.54 -11.25
C ARG A 63 38.98 46.06 -11.02
N ASN A 64 38.21 45.85 -12.09
CA ASN A 64 36.82 45.36 -12.03
C ASN A 64 36.65 43.93 -12.58
N GLY A 65 37.74 43.18 -12.79
CA GLY A 65 37.71 41.88 -13.46
C GLY A 65 36.83 40.85 -12.77
N ARG A 66 36.87 40.79 -11.44
CA ARG A 66 36.02 39.88 -10.65
C ARG A 66 34.52 40.14 -10.84
N SER A 67 34.09 41.40 -10.91
CA SER A 67 32.69 41.74 -11.17
C SER A 67 32.26 41.33 -12.58
N TRP A 68 33.17 41.48 -13.56
CA TRP A 68 32.93 41.07 -14.93
C TRP A 68 32.78 39.54 -15.05
N PHE A 69 33.65 38.76 -14.39
CA PHE A 69 33.56 37.30 -14.35
C PHE A 69 32.29 36.81 -13.66
N ASN A 70 31.90 37.42 -12.53
CA ASN A 70 30.64 37.09 -11.86
C ASN A 70 29.41 37.35 -12.75
N GLN A 71 29.44 38.40 -13.57
CA GLN A 71 28.37 38.69 -14.53
C GLN A 71 28.38 37.72 -15.71
N GLN A 72 29.55 37.37 -16.23
CA GLN A 72 29.72 36.35 -17.27
C GLN A 72 29.17 34.99 -16.79
N GLU A 73 29.57 34.56 -15.59
CA GLU A 73 29.11 33.30 -14.97
C GLU A 73 27.58 33.28 -14.80
N ARG A 74 26.95 34.41 -14.41
CA ARG A 74 25.48 34.50 -14.32
C ARG A 74 24.81 34.32 -15.68
N ILE A 75 25.35 34.92 -16.74
CA ILE A 75 24.82 34.80 -18.10
C ILE A 75 25.00 33.35 -18.58
N GLU A 76 26.17 32.76 -18.39
CA GLU A 76 26.47 31.38 -18.77
C GLU A 76 25.56 30.38 -18.05
N ASN A 77 25.38 30.53 -16.73
CA ASN A 77 24.48 29.70 -15.95
C ASN A 77 23.02 29.82 -16.43
N LYS A 78 22.58 31.03 -16.79
CA LYS A 78 21.24 31.25 -17.33
C LYS A 78 21.08 30.60 -18.71
N VAL A 79 22.08 30.72 -19.60
CA VAL A 79 22.12 30.03 -20.91
C VAL A 79 22.05 28.52 -20.73
N GLN A 80 22.82 27.95 -19.80
CA GLN A 80 22.78 26.52 -19.51
C GLN A 80 21.39 26.08 -19.00
N SER A 81 20.84 26.81 -18.03
CA SER A 81 19.51 26.50 -17.48
C SER A 81 18.40 26.56 -18.55
N LEU A 82 18.47 27.52 -19.47
CA LEU A 82 17.51 27.64 -20.57
C LEU A 82 17.67 26.51 -21.58
N ARG A 83 18.90 26.06 -21.88
CA ARG A 83 19.13 24.88 -22.73
C ARG A 83 18.53 23.62 -22.13
N GLU A 84 18.69 23.43 -20.82
CA GLU A 84 18.09 22.31 -20.10
C GLU A 84 16.55 22.39 -20.11
N GLU A 85 15.97 23.57 -19.87
CA GLU A 85 14.52 23.77 -19.94
C GLU A 85 13.96 23.55 -21.35
N ILE A 86 14.66 24.04 -22.39
CA ILE A 86 14.30 23.81 -23.80
C ILE A 86 14.30 22.32 -24.10
N LYS A 87 15.35 21.59 -23.72
CA LYS A 87 15.43 20.14 -23.95
C LYS A 87 14.26 19.41 -23.31
N GLN A 88 13.94 19.71 -22.05
CA GLN A 88 12.78 19.11 -21.38
C GLN A 88 11.45 19.48 -22.06
N GLN A 89 11.34 20.72 -22.56
CA GLN A 89 10.16 21.18 -23.27
C GLN A 89 10.02 20.54 -24.65
N GLU A 90 11.11 20.30 -25.37
CA GLU A 90 11.15 19.56 -26.66
C GLU A 90 10.67 18.12 -26.46
N GLU A 91 11.23 17.40 -25.49
CA GLU A 91 10.81 16.04 -25.14
C GLU A 91 9.31 15.98 -24.77
N TYR A 92 8.81 17.02 -24.09
CA TYR A 92 7.40 17.13 -23.75
C TYR A 92 6.50 17.40 -24.97
N VAL A 93 6.95 18.25 -25.90
CA VAL A 93 6.25 18.51 -27.17
C VAL A 93 6.20 17.25 -28.02
N GLU A 94 7.33 16.55 -28.19
CA GLU A 94 7.39 15.29 -28.95
C GLU A 94 6.42 14.24 -28.38
N LYS A 95 6.34 14.15 -27.05
CA LYS A 95 5.39 13.25 -26.38
C LYS A 95 3.93 13.61 -26.67
N LEU A 96 3.60 14.90 -26.78
CA LEU A 96 2.25 15.35 -27.11
C LEU A 96 1.93 15.12 -28.58
N GLU A 97 2.89 15.35 -29.49
CA GLU A 97 2.77 15.05 -30.92
C GLU A 97 2.50 13.56 -31.13
N ARG A 98 3.31 12.68 -30.52
CA ARG A 98 3.08 11.23 -30.56
C ARG A 98 1.70 10.83 -30.03
N GLN A 99 1.17 11.52 -29.03
CA GLN A 99 -0.19 11.24 -28.52
C GLN A 99 -1.28 11.64 -29.51
N GLU A 100 -1.07 12.72 -30.25
CA GLU A 100 -1.98 13.19 -31.29
C GLU A 100 -1.94 12.25 -32.51
N GLU A 101 -0.74 11.89 -32.97
CA GLU A 101 -0.53 10.89 -34.02
C GLU A 101 -1.17 9.54 -33.67
N LEU A 102 -0.96 9.03 -32.45
CA LEU A 102 -1.58 7.78 -32.02
C LEU A 102 -3.11 7.88 -32.04
N LYS A 103 -3.66 9.03 -31.64
CA LYS A 103 -5.10 9.26 -31.62
C LYS A 103 -5.67 9.35 -33.04
N GLU A 104 -4.97 9.98 -33.97
CA GLU A 104 -5.33 10.00 -35.40
C GLU A 104 -5.29 8.61 -36.01
N MET A 105 -4.31 7.79 -35.62
CA MET A 105 -4.22 6.38 -36.01
C MET A 105 -5.23 5.46 -35.29
N GLY A 106 -6.10 5.99 -34.45
CA GLY A 106 -7.14 5.22 -33.75
C GLY A 106 -6.62 4.42 -32.55
N TYR A 107 -5.47 4.79 -31.99
CA TYR A 107 -4.93 4.21 -30.76
C TYR A 107 -5.20 5.11 -29.55
N ASN A 108 -5.34 4.48 -28.40
CA ASN A 108 -5.34 5.14 -27.12
C ASN A 108 -3.89 5.40 -26.65
N LYS A 109 -3.74 6.27 -25.65
CA LYS A 109 -2.45 6.63 -25.04
C LYS A 109 -1.64 5.47 -24.43
N TYR A 110 -2.20 4.27 -24.35
CA TYR A 110 -1.56 3.06 -23.83
C TYR A 110 -1.24 2.03 -24.92
N GLY A 111 -1.41 2.38 -26.20
CA GLY A 111 -1.10 1.51 -27.34
C GLY A 111 -2.17 0.47 -27.67
N GLY A 112 -3.35 0.51 -27.04
CA GLY A 112 -4.52 -0.25 -27.50
C GLY A 112 -5.36 0.56 -28.48
N LEU A 113 -6.37 -0.03 -29.12
CA LEU A 113 -7.30 0.73 -29.95
C LEU A 113 -8.15 1.69 -29.08
N ASP A 114 -8.48 2.87 -29.61
CA ASP A 114 -9.44 3.78 -28.96
C ASP A 114 -10.87 3.26 -29.17
N MET A 115 -11.65 3.18 -28.10
CA MET A 115 -12.96 2.52 -28.13
C MET A 115 -14.08 3.54 -28.34
N THR A 116 -14.02 4.24 -29.47
CA THR A 116 -14.97 5.29 -29.88
C THR A 116 -15.71 4.88 -31.15
N ILE A 117 -16.84 5.56 -31.42
CA ILE A 117 -17.65 5.30 -32.61
C ILE A 117 -16.86 5.61 -33.89
N ASP A 118 -16.12 6.71 -33.90
CA ASP A 118 -15.30 7.12 -35.05
C ASP A 118 -14.22 6.08 -35.40
N ASN A 119 -13.77 5.30 -34.41
CA ASN A 119 -12.72 4.29 -34.59
C ASN A 119 -13.27 2.87 -34.90
N ILE A 120 -14.58 2.71 -35.08
CA ILE A 120 -15.20 1.43 -35.46
C ILE A 120 -14.52 0.76 -36.67
N PRO A 121 -14.18 1.47 -37.77
CA PRO A 121 -13.53 0.85 -38.93
C PRO A 121 -12.21 0.16 -38.56
N ARG A 122 -11.38 0.80 -37.74
CA ARG A 122 -10.09 0.26 -37.31
C ARG A 122 -10.24 -0.94 -36.38
N ILE A 123 -11.24 -0.91 -35.50
CA ILE A 123 -11.56 -2.03 -34.62
C ILE A 123 -11.97 -3.26 -35.44
N LYS A 124 -12.78 -3.07 -36.48
CA LYS A 124 -13.15 -4.15 -37.42
C LYS A 124 -11.94 -4.71 -38.16
N GLU A 125 -11.12 -3.83 -38.71
CA GLU A 125 -9.89 -4.20 -39.42
C GLU A 125 -8.95 -5.04 -38.52
N GLU A 126 -8.75 -4.66 -37.26
CA GLU A 126 -7.87 -5.40 -36.36
C GLU A 126 -8.45 -6.77 -35.94
N ILE A 127 -9.78 -6.89 -35.82
CA ILE A 127 -10.44 -8.18 -35.61
C ILE A 127 -10.26 -9.08 -36.84
N GLU A 128 -10.40 -8.53 -38.05
CA GLU A 128 -10.18 -9.27 -39.30
C GLU A 128 -8.71 -9.72 -39.43
N ARG A 129 -7.75 -8.86 -39.08
CA ARG A 129 -6.33 -9.21 -39.02
C ARG A 129 -6.06 -10.31 -38.01
N PHE A 130 -6.78 -10.34 -36.88
CA PHE A 130 -6.67 -11.43 -35.92
C PHE A 130 -7.20 -12.75 -36.49
N GLU A 131 -8.31 -12.72 -37.22
CA GLU A 131 -8.85 -13.91 -37.91
C GLU A 131 -7.90 -14.45 -38.98
N LYS A 132 -7.13 -13.57 -39.63
CA LYS A 132 -6.05 -13.91 -40.58
C LYS A 132 -4.74 -14.32 -39.90
N GLY A 133 -4.62 -14.19 -38.57
CA GLY A 133 -3.41 -14.52 -37.81
C GLY A 133 -2.31 -13.45 -37.81
N GLU A 134 -2.62 -12.23 -38.26
CA GLU A 134 -1.67 -11.12 -38.45
C GLU A 134 -1.75 -10.05 -37.33
N SER A 135 -2.65 -10.23 -36.36
CA SER A 135 -2.82 -9.26 -35.26
C SER A 135 -1.69 -9.36 -34.23
N THR A 136 -1.25 -8.19 -33.75
CA THR A 136 -0.27 -8.09 -32.67
C THR A 136 -0.89 -8.15 -31.27
N PHE A 137 -2.23 -8.10 -31.17
CA PHE A 137 -2.94 -8.11 -29.91
C PHE A 137 -3.26 -9.54 -29.45
N SER A 138 -3.29 -9.73 -28.13
CA SER A 138 -3.63 -11.04 -27.55
C SER A 138 -5.08 -11.44 -27.85
N ALA A 139 -5.37 -12.75 -27.90
CA ALA A 139 -6.73 -13.25 -28.07
C ALA A 139 -7.73 -12.74 -27.01
N ALA A 140 -7.26 -12.47 -25.78
CA ALA A 140 -8.09 -11.88 -24.74
C ALA A 140 -8.44 -10.42 -25.04
N THR A 141 -7.50 -9.66 -25.61
CA THR A 141 -7.69 -8.28 -26.05
C THR A 141 -8.68 -8.22 -27.21
N ILE A 142 -8.53 -9.08 -28.21
CA ILE A 142 -9.45 -9.13 -29.35
C ILE A 142 -10.89 -9.48 -28.92
N ARG A 143 -11.08 -10.42 -27.99
CA ARG A 143 -12.41 -10.69 -27.41
C ARG A 143 -13.02 -9.46 -26.73
N LYS A 144 -12.20 -8.62 -26.10
CA LYS A 144 -12.66 -7.35 -25.52
C LYS A 144 -13.06 -6.37 -26.60
N TYR A 145 -12.31 -6.30 -27.71
CA TYR A 145 -12.65 -5.46 -28.85
C TYR A 145 -13.95 -5.91 -29.53
N GLN A 146 -14.16 -7.20 -29.74
CA GLN A 146 -15.40 -7.76 -30.30
C GLN A 146 -16.63 -7.36 -29.47
N ARG A 147 -16.62 -7.60 -28.15
CA ARG A 147 -17.76 -7.19 -27.28
C ARG A 147 -18.01 -5.69 -27.31
N LYS A 148 -16.94 -4.91 -27.41
CA LYS A 148 -17.05 -3.45 -27.39
C LYS A 148 -17.52 -2.91 -28.74
N LEU A 149 -17.12 -3.53 -29.84
CA LEU A 149 -17.58 -3.22 -31.19
C LEU A 149 -19.11 -3.32 -31.26
N GLU A 150 -19.69 -4.43 -30.78
CA GLU A 150 -21.15 -4.62 -30.71
C GLU A 150 -21.85 -3.45 -29.98
N THR A 151 -21.32 -3.06 -28.82
CA THR A 151 -21.89 -1.91 -28.08
C THR A 151 -21.72 -0.57 -28.80
N LEU A 152 -20.65 -0.39 -29.57
CA LEU A 152 -20.38 0.85 -30.30
C LEU A 152 -21.26 0.94 -31.56
N GLU A 153 -21.53 -0.18 -32.22
CA GLU A 153 -22.46 -0.26 -33.35
C GLU A 153 -23.89 0.03 -32.91
N GLN A 154 -24.35 -0.55 -31.80
CA GLN A 154 -25.65 -0.22 -31.22
C GLN A 154 -25.78 1.26 -30.86
N LEU A 155 -24.73 1.86 -30.27
CA LEU A 155 -24.72 3.29 -29.96
C LEU A 155 -24.72 4.15 -31.22
N LYS A 156 -24.00 3.72 -32.27
CA LYS A 156 -23.96 4.41 -33.56
C LYS A 156 -25.35 4.40 -34.20
N GLU A 157 -25.99 3.24 -34.29
CA GLU A 157 -27.34 3.08 -34.85
C GLU A 157 -28.36 3.94 -34.09
N LYS A 158 -28.34 3.93 -32.76
CA LYS A 158 -29.20 4.79 -31.94
C LYS A 158 -28.98 6.28 -32.21
N SER A 159 -27.72 6.69 -32.34
CA SER A 159 -27.40 8.08 -32.66
C SER A 159 -27.81 8.47 -34.07
N GLU A 160 -27.73 7.57 -35.05
CA GLU A 160 -28.16 7.82 -36.43
C GLU A 160 -29.68 7.96 -36.49
N LYS A 161 -30.42 7.02 -35.89
CA LYS A 161 -31.90 7.11 -35.79
C LYS A 161 -32.36 8.38 -35.07
N GLY A 162 -31.74 8.73 -33.94
CA GLY A 162 -32.08 9.95 -33.21
C GLY A 162 -31.79 11.23 -34.00
N LYS A 163 -30.76 11.22 -34.86
CA LYS A 163 -30.47 12.35 -35.77
C LYS A 163 -31.40 12.42 -36.97
N GLU A 164 -31.78 11.27 -37.54
CA GLU A 164 -32.74 11.19 -38.65
C GLU A 164 -34.13 11.67 -38.23
N ASN A 165 -34.53 11.38 -36.99
CA ASN A 165 -35.83 11.76 -36.43
C ASN A 165 -35.79 13.06 -35.61
N ILE A 166 -34.72 13.85 -35.69
CA ILE A 166 -34.53 15.00 -34.79
C ILE A 166 -35.65 16.03 -34.96
N LEU A 167 -36.26 16.43 -33.84
CA LEU A 167 -37.29 17.46 -33.86
C LEU A 167 -36.67 18.84 -34.17
N PRO A 168 -37.37 19.71 -34.92
CA PRO A 168 -36.90 21.07 -35.20
C PRO A 168 -36.55 21.88 -33.95
N GLU A 169 -37.33 21.73 -32.88
CA GLU A 169 -37.13 22.37 -31.58
C GLU A 169 -35.83 21.91 -30.92
N VAL A 170 -35.56 20.60 -30.95
CA VAL A 170 -34.32 19.99 -30.43
C VAL A 170 -33.11 20.44 -31.23
N GLN A 171 -33.25 20.54 -32.56
CA GLN A 171 -32.20 21.05 -33.44
C GLN A 171 -31.88 22.52 -33.15
N ALA A 172 -32.89 23.35 -32.88
CA ALA A 172 -32.70 24.75 -32.50
C ALA A 172 -31.90 24.90 -31.18
N ILE A 173 -32.13 24.02 -30.20
CA ILE A 173 -31.36 24.01 -28.94
C ILE A 173 -29.89 23.65 -29.20
N ILE A 174 -29.62 22.71 -30.10
CA ILE A 174 -28.25 22.34 -30.49
C ILE A 174 -27.57 23.51 -31.20
N ASP A 175 -28.23 24.14 -32.17
CA ASP A 175 -27.69 25.23 -32.97
C ASP A 175 -27.47 26.51 -32.14
N SER A 176 -28.28 26.72 -31.09
CA SER A 176 -28.07 27.80 -30.13
C SER A 176 -26.77 27.66 -29.31
N GLY A 177 -26.17 26.47 -29.29
CA GLY A 177 -24.95 26.17 -28.53
C GLY A 177 -25.17 26.11 -27.01
N ARG A 178 -26.43 26.01 -26.54
CA ARG A 178 -26.77 25.75 -25.12
C ARG A 178 -26.34 24.36 -24.68
N VAL A 179 -26.23 23.41 -25.61
CA VAL A 179 -25.75 22.05 -25.37
C VAL A 179 -24.53 21.70 -26.23
N THR A 180 -23.70 20.78 -25.76
CA THR A 180 -22.48 20.32 -26.46
C THR A 180 -22.47 18.80 -26.59
N GLN A 181 -22.40 18.30 -27.82
CA GLN A 181 -22.41 16.85 -28.08
C GLN A 181 -21.14 16.18 -27.57
N TRP A 182 -21.30 15.03 -26.90
CA TRP A 182 -20.18 14.25 -26.42
C TRP A 182 -19.56 13.39 -27.52
N LYS A 183 -18.32 13.70 -27.92
CA LYS A 183 -17.59 12.97 -28.99
C LYS A 183 -17.49 11.44 -28.78
N LYS A 184 -17.49 10.95 -27.54
CA LYS A 184 -17.39 9.50 -27.26
C LYS A 184 -18.74 8.78 -27.24
N ASN A 185 -19.81 9.52 -27.01
CA ASN A 185 -21.16 8.99 -27.08
C ASN A 185 -22.08 10.08 -27.67
N PRO A 186 -22.27 10.09 -29.00
CA PRO A 186 -23.01 11.11 -29.72
C PRO A 186 -24.47 11.26 -29.29
N THR A 187 -25.04 10.28 -28.57
CA THR A 187 -26.39 10.40 -28.00
C THR A 187 -26.45 11.33 -26.79
N ILE A 188 -25.32 11.69 -26.18
CA ILE A 188 -25.28 12.51 -24.95
C ILE A 188 -24.86 13.94 -25.28
N TYR A 189 -25.61 14.90 -24.75
CA TYR A 189 -25.42 16.34 -24.95
C TYR A 189 -25.30 17.04 -23.60
N PHE A 190 -24.13 17.64 -23.32
CA PHE A 190 -23.87 18.33 -22.06
C PHE A 190 -24.36 19.78 -22.09
N LEU A 191 -25.03 20.22 -21.03
CA LEU A 191 -25.45 21.60 -20.86
C LEU A 191 -24.22 22.50 -20.65
N LYS A 192 -24.16 23.61 -21.39
CA LYS A 192 -23.09 24.60 -21.28
C LYS A 192 -23.29 25.41 -19.99
N GLY A 193 -22.23 25.53 -19.19
CA GLY A 193 -22.25 26.24 -17.90
C GLY A 193 -22.41 25.33 -16.68
N TYR A 194 -22.85 24.09 -16.86
CA TYR A 194 -23.03 23.12 -15.78
C TYR A 194 -22.03 21.96 -15.86
N ARG A 195 -21.62 21.43 -14.70
CA ARG A 195 -20.60 20.38 -14.63
C ARG A 195 -21.26 19.01 -14.59
N LYS A 196 -21.14 18.24 -15.68
CA LYS A 196 -21.64 16.84 -15.79
C LYS A 196 -23.17 16.71 -15.70
N VAL A 197 -23.90 17.69 -16.22
CA VAL A 197 -25.35 17.59 -16.45
C VAL A 197 -25.58 17.44 -17.95
N ALA A 198 -26.34 16.42 -18.36
CA ALA A 198 -26.54 16.12 -19.77
C ALA A 198 -27.95 15.64 -20.09
N LEU A 199 -28.33 15.82 -21.36
CA LEU A 199 -29.50 15.25 -22.00
C LEU A 199 -29.08 14.09 -22.91
N GLU A 200 -29.94 13.09 -23.02
CA GLU A 200 -29.80 11.95 -23.93
C GLU A 200 -30.81 12.09 -25.07
N LEU A 201 -30.33 12.03 -26.31
CA LEU A 201 -31.17 11.99 -27.50
C LEU A 201 -31.71 10.56 -27.68
N ASN A 202 -33.02 10.42 -27.69
CA ASN A 202 -33.69 9.13 -27.89
C ASN A 202 -33.81 8.78 -29.39
N GLU A 203 -34.31 7.58 -29.70
CA GLU A 203 -34.48 7.11 -31.09
C GLU A 203 -35.56 7.88 -31.87
N ASN A 204 -36.45 8.58 -31.15
CA ASN A 204 -37.54 9.40 -31.70
C ASN A 204 -37.10 10.85 -31.96
N GLY A 205 -35.84 11.22 -31.64
CA GLY A 205 -35.31 12.56 -31.86
C GLY A 205 -35.64 13.59 -30.78
N GLU A 206 -36.08 13.14 -29.61
CA GLU A 206 -36.39 13.98 -28.44
C GLU A 206 -35.24 13.94 -27.42
N PHE A 207 -35.10 15.01 -26.62
CA PHE A 207 -34.20 15.01 -25.47
C PHE A 207 -34.88 14.40 -24.24
N GLU A 208 -34.17 13.52 -23.55
CA GLU A 208 -34.53 12.97 -22.24
C GLU A 208 -33.43 13.29 -21.21
N GLU A 209 -33.77 13.30 -19.92
CA GLU A 209 -32.76 13.46 -18.87
C GLU A 209 -31.76 12.28 -18.90
N SER A 210 -30.45 12.57 -18.92
CA SER A 210 -29.44 11.51 -18.94
C SER A 210 -29.51 10.67 -17.68
N LYS A 211 -29.60 9.34 -17.84
CA LYS A 211 -29.58 8.39 -16.71
C LYS A 211 -28.26 8.43 -15.92
N LYS A 212 -27.18 8.87 -16.57
CA LYS A 212 -25.83 8.86 -16.00
C LYS A 212 -25.38 10.22 -15.47
N TYR A 213 -25.86 11.30 -16.08
CA TYR A 213 -25.42 12.68 -15.82
C TYR A 213 -26.63 13.54 -15.42
N GLN A 214 -27.32 13.10 -14.36
CA GLN A 214 -28.52 13.72 -13.81
C GLN A 214 -28.22 15.04 -13.08
N ALA A 215 -29.21 15.93 -13.06
CA ALA A 215 -29.14 17.18 -12.32
C ALA A 215 -29.28 16.97 -10.80
N THR A 216 -28.38 17.54 -10.01
CA THR A 216 -28.35 17.34 -8.56
C THR A 216 -28.86 18.53 -7.77
N SER A 217 -28.54 19.75 -8.20
CA SER A 217 -29.03 20.98 -7.56
C SER A 217 -30.41 21.39 -8.09
N GLU A 218 -31.14 22.21 -7.34
CA GLU A 218 -32.42 22.76 -7.80
C GLU A 218 -32.25 23.66 -9.02
N GLU A 219 -31.15 24.43 -9.09
CA GLU A 219 -30.78 25.24 -10.26
C GLU A 219 -30.52 24.37 -11.50
N GLU A 220 -29.77 23.27 -11.35
CA GLU A 220 -29.50 22.33 -12.45
C GLU A 220 -30.79 21.66 -12.93
N LYS A 221 -31.70 21.30 -12.01
CA LYS A 221 -32.99 20.70 -12.35
C LYS A 221 -33.90 21.68 -13.07
N ALA A 222 -33.90 22.95 -12.65
CA ALA A 222 -34.64 24.00 -13.34
C ALA A 222 -34.12 24.21 -14.76
N ALA A 223 -32.80 24.26 -14.95
CA ALA A 223 -32.18 24.42 -16.27
C ALA A 223 -32.45 23.21 -17.20
N VAL A 224 -32.45 21.99 -16.66
CA VAL A 224 -32.82 20.79 -17.43
C VAL A 224 -34.30 20.80 -17.81
N ARG A 225 -35.20 21.18 -16.89
CA ARG A 225 -36.64 21.30 -17.16
C ARG A 225 -36.94 22.35 -18.22
N GLU A 226 -36.33 23.53 -18.12
CA GLU A 226 -36.47 24.61 -19.10
C GLU A 226 -36.12 24.11 -20.52
N LEU A 227 -34.99 23.42 -20.68
CA LEU A 227 -34.57 22.89 -21.98
C LEU A 227 -35.44 21.74 -22.48
N LEU A 228 -36.04 20.95 -21.59
CA LEU A 228 -36.97 19.88 -21.97
C LEU A 228 -38.33 20.43 -22.39
N GLU A 229 -38.81 21.51 -21.75
CA GLU A 229 -40.03 22.22 -22.14
C GLU A 229 -39.83 22.96 -23.47
N GLU A 230 -38.67 23.58 -23.70
CA GLU A 230 -38.31 24.23 -24.97
C GLU A 230 -38.12 23.21 -26.11
N ALA A 231 -37.73 21.98 -25.78
CA ALA A 231 -37.59 20.87 -26.72
C ALA A 231 -38.92 20.19 -27.08
N ALA A 232 -40.02 20.52 -26.38
CA ALA A 232 -41.32 19.93 -26.65
C ALA A 232 -41.92 20.55 -27.93
N PRO A 233 -42.46 19.74 -28.86
CA PRO A 233 -42.97 20.24 -30.11
C PRO A 233 -44.12 21.23 -29.92
N THR A 234 -44.05 22.34 -30.65
CA THR A 234 -44.97 23.50 -30.51
C THR A 234 -46.43 23.20 -30.89
N ASP A 235 -46.70 22.00 -31.42
CA ASP A 235 -48.04 21.52 -31.83
C ASP A 235 -48.73 20.67 -30.73
N SER A 236 -48.17 20.62 -29.52
CA SER A 236 -48.70 19.86 -28.37
C SER A 236 -49.89 20.51 -27.64
N LEU A 237 -50.59 21.45 -28.29
CA LEU A 237 -51.92 21.95 -27.91
C LEU A 237 -53.03 21.50 -28.87
N LYS A 238 -52.92 20.28 -29.41
CA LYS A 238 -54.09 19.46 -29.68
C LYS A 238 -53.98 18.20 -28.86
N GLU A 239 -54.67 18.23 -27.74
CA GLU A 239 -55.00 17.05 -26.95
C GLU A 239 -55.41 15.93 -27.92
N LYS A 240 -54.74 14.79 -27.84
CA LYS A 240 -55.41 13.55 -28.17
C LYS A 240 -56.43 13.33 -27.05
N GLU A 241 -57.57 13.99 -27.16
CA GLU A 241 -58.78 13.58 -26.46
C GLU A 241 -59.00 12.11 -26.81
N ASN A 242 -59.03 11.25 -25.79
CA ASN A 242 -59.70 9.96 -25.94
C ASN A 242 -61.17 10.29 -26.11
N ASP A 243 -61.59 10.42 -27.35
CA ASP A 243 -62.90 10.89 -27.78
C ASP A 243 -64.04 9.91 -27.43
N HIS A 244 -63.82 8.90 -26.57
CA HIS A 244 -64.78 7.84 -26.28
C HIS A 244 -64.93 7.62 -24.76
N PHE A 245 -66.03 8.10 -24.18
CA PHE A 245 -66.32 7.97 -22.75
C PHE A 245 -67.82 7.92 -22.45
N TYR A 246 -68.21 7.39 -21.29
CA TYR A 246 -69.57 7.54 -20.76
C TYR A 246 -69.68 8.81 -19.91
N ARG A 247 -70.80 9.54 -20.01
CA ARG A 247 -71.17 10.63 -19.10
C ARG A 247 -72.57 10.41 -18.54
N VAL A 248 -72.84 10.93 -17.36
CA VAL A 248 -74.20 10.95 -16.81
C VAL A 248 -74.99 12.07 -17.49
N GLU A 249 -76.05 11.74 -18.21
CA GLU A 249 -76.96 12.74 -18.79
C GLU A 249 -77.85 13.33 -17.70
N PHE A 250 -78.51 12.44 -16.96
CA PHE A 250 -79.52 12.82 -15.97
C PHE A 250 -79.66 11.74 -14.91
N ASN A 251 -79.92 12.18 -13.67
CA ASN A 251 -80.41 11.30 -12.63
C ASN A 251 -81.54 11.97 -11.83
N GLU A 252 -82.49 11.16 -11.37
CA GLU A 252 -83.43 11.58 -10.33
C GLU A 252 -82.60 11.88 -9.06
N ASN A 253 -82.86 13.03 -8.43
CA ASN A 253 -82.17 13.46 -7.22
C ASN A 253 -83.15 13.49 -6.04
N ASP A 254 -82.63 13.25 -4.84
CA ASP A 254 -83.36 13.39 -3.59
C ASP A 254 -82.38 14.00 -2.56
N PRO A 255 -82.34 15.34 -2.47
CA PRO A 255 -81.44 16.04 -1.56
C PRO A 255 -81.70 15.71 -0.08
N GLU A 256 -82.93 15.33 0.29
CA GLU A 256 -83.26 14.97 1.68
C GLU A 256 -82.69 13.62 2.09
N LYS A 257 -82.49 12.71 1.13
CA LYS A 257 -81.88 11.40 1.34
C LYS A 257 -80.40 11.32 0.97
N GLY A 258 -79.83 12.40 0.44
CA GLY A 258 -78.41 12.52 0.12
C GLY A 258 -78.05 12.08 -1.31
N LEU A 259 -79.03 11.92 -2.21
CA LEU A 259 -78.77 11.65 -3.63
C LEU A 259 -78.63 12.98 -4.38
N LYS A 260 -77.38 13.36 -4.69
CA LYS A 260 -77.06 14.58 -5.47
C LYS A 260 -77.31 14.40 -6.97
N SER A 261 -77.35 15.51 -7.70
CA SER A 261 -77.38 15.51 -9.17
C SER A 261 -75.96 15.26 -9.71
N TYR A 262 -75.80 14.24 -10.53
CA TYR A 262 -74.57 13.84 -11.22
C TYR A 262 -74.59 14.19 -12.72
N GLY A 263 -75.66 14.80 -13.22
CA GLY A 263 -75.78 15.21 -14.62
C GLY A 263 -74.59 16.07 -15.07
N GLY A 264 -73.93 15.62 -16.14
CA GLY A 264 -72.72 16.21 -16.72
C GLY A 264 -71.40 15.60 -16.24
N GLU A 265 -71.39 14.76 -15.21
CA GLU A 265 -70.14 14.11 -14.74
C GLU A 265 -69.72 12.96 -15.68
N ILE A 266 -68.41 12.87 -15.97
CA ILE A 266 -67.81 11.77 -16.73
C ILE A 266 -67.73 10.53 -15.83
N VAL A 267 -68.07 9.37 -16.38
CA VAL A 267 -68.04 8.11 -15.64
C VAL A 267 -66.59 7.65 -15.45
N THR A 268 -66.13 7.71 -14.20
CA THR A 268 -64.82 7.21 -13.75
C THR A 268 -65.01 5.99 -12.83
N PHE A 269 -63.92 5.26 -12.55
CA PHE A 269 -63.96 4.16 -11.58
C PHE A 269 -64.42 4.61 -10.18
N GLU A 270 -64.07 5.83 -9.77
CA GLU A 270 -64.51 6.40 -8.49
C GLU A 270 -66.03 6.65 -8.47
N LEU A 271 -66.59 7.16 -9.57
CA LEU A 271 -68.03 7.40 -9.68
C LEU A 271 -68.81 6.07 -9.68
N ILE A 272 -68.30 5.04 -10.36
CA ILE A 272 -68.89 3.69 -10.36
C ILE A 272 -68.94 3.12 -8.93
N ASP A 273 -67.88 3.28 -8.14
CA ASP A 273 -67.84 2.79 -6.75
C ASP A 273 -68.81 3.56 -5.83
N GLN A 274 -68.93 4.87 -6.04
CA GLN A 274 -69.94 5.69 -5.34
C GLN A 274 -71.36 5.22 -5.68
N LEU A 275 -71.66 4.97 -6.96
CA LEU A 275 -72.97 4.48 -7.38
C LEU A 275 -73.29 3.10 -6.80
N LYS A 276 -72.34 2.17 -6.73
CA LYS A 276 -72.55 0.86 -6.09
C LYS A 276 -72.85 0.97 -4.59
N THR A 277 -72.22 1.93 -3.93
CA THR A 277 -72.46 2.21 -2.51
C THR A 277 -73.88 2.73 -2.30
N LEU A 278 -74.33 3.67 -3.15
CA LEU A 278 -75.68 4.21 -3.10
C LEU A 278 -76.73 3.17 -3.50
N ASP A 279 -76.46 2.33 -4.50
CA ASP A 279 -77.37 1.27 -4.97
C ASP A 279 -77.66 0.27 -3.83
N ASN A 280 -76.64 -0.14 -3.08
CA ASN A 280 -76.82 -0.98 -1.89
C ASN A 280 -77.56 -0.27 -0.74
N GLN A 281 -77.33 1.03 -0.56
CA GLN A 281 -77.99 1.83 0.48
C GLN A 281 -79.50 1.95 0.20
N TYR A 282 -79.87 2.23 -1.04
CA TYR A 282 -81.27 2.40 -1.45
C TYR A 282 -81.97 1.08 -1.76
N ALA A 283 -81.25 -0.04 -1.96
CA ALA A 283 -81.85 -1.36 -2.12
C ALA A 283 -82.69 -1.84 -0.93
N ALA A 284 -82.50 -1.24 0.25
CA ALA A 284 -83.31 -1.51 1.43
C ALA A 284 -84.62 -0.69 1.48
N GLU A 285 -84.74 0.36 0.67
CA GLU A 285 -85.92 1.23 0.61
C GLU A 285 -86.84 0.81 -0.56
N ALA A 286 -88.15 0.85 -0.36
CA ALA A 286 -89.11 0.50 -1.42
C ALA A 286 -89.21 1.64 -2.45
N GLY A 287 -88.24 1.72 -3.36
CA GLY A 287 -88.18 2.70 -4.45
C GLY A 287 -86.84 2.66 -5.18
N TYR A 288 -86.84 3.12 -6.44
CA TYR A 288 -85.64 3.24 -7.27
C TYR A 288 -85.53 4.66 -7.83
N TYR A 289 -84.31 5.09 -8.13
CA TYR A 289 -84.00 6.36 -8.79
C TYR A 289 -83.45 6.09 -10.18
N LYS A 290 -83.99 6.76 -11.19
CA LYS A 290 -83.53 6.57 -12.57
C LYS A 290 -82.23 7.33 -12.84
N PHE A 291 -81.27 6.63 -13.43
CA PHE A 291 -80.02 7.16 -13.97
C PHE A 291 -79.95 6.89 -15.47
N TYR A 292 -79.52 7.91 -16.22
CA TYR A 292 -79.28 7.83 -17.66
C TYR A 292 -77.81 8.19 -17.94
N PHE A 293 -77.12 7.29 -18.65
CA PHE A 293 -75.74 7.45 -19.08
C PHE A 293 -75.69 7.54 -20.60
N GLU A 294 -74.91 8.45 -21.14
CA GLU A 294 -74.66 8.60 -22.58
C GLU A 294 -73.25 8.13 -22.92
N GLU A 295 -73.13 7.30 -23.96
CA GLU A 295 -71.85 6.97 -24.59
C GLU A 295 -71.52 8.07 -25.60
N VAL A 296 -70.49 8.86 -25.34
CA VAL A 296 -70.03 9.91 -26.26
C VAL A 296 -68.82 9.38 -27.02
N LYS A 297 -68.90 9.39 -28.36
CA LYS A 297 -67.79 9.06 -29.26
C LYS A 297 -67.59 10.19 -30.27
N ASN A 298 -66.41 10.78 -30.31
CA ASN A 298 -66.07 11.90 -31.20
C ASN A 298 -67.06 13.09 -31.10
N GLY A 299 -67.54 13.38 -29.88
CA GLY A 299 -68.53 14.43 -29.61
C GLY A 299 -69.99 14.10 -29.95
N GLU A 300 -70.29 12.92 -30.51
CA GLU A 300 -71.66 12.44 -30.79
C GLU A 300 -72.12 11.40 -29.77
N VAL A 301 -73.39 11.45 -29.36
CA VAL A 301 -74.00 10.45 -28.46
C VAL A 301 -74.35 9.20 -29.28
N VAL A 302 -73.68 8.09 -28.99
CA VAL A 302 -73.80 6.83 -29.74
C VAL A 302 -74.76 5.84 -29.08
N ASP A 303 -74.87 5.86 -27.75
CA ASP A 303 -75.76 4.97 -27.00
C ASP A 303 -76.24 5.63 -25.69
N GLN A 304 -77.35 5.13 -25.13
CA GLN A 304 -77.91 5.60 -23.87
C GLN A 304 -78.30 4.41 -22.99
N ILE A 305 -77.66 4.31 -21.81
CA ILE A 305 -77.88 3.25 -20.83
C ILE A 305 -78.74 3.80 -19.70
N ARG A 306 -79.83 3.10 -19.37
CA ARG A 306 -80.65 3.39 -18.19
C ARG A 306 -80.31 2.41 -17.06
N MET A 307 -80.12 2.95 -15.85
CA MET A 307 -79.93 2.19 -14.61
C MET A 307 -80.95 2.65 -13.56
N ASP A 308 -81.57 1.71 -12.85
CA ASP A 308 -82.48 2.01 -11.75
C ASP A 308 -81.72 1.79 -10.43
N LEU A 309 -81.25 2.87 -9.82
CA LEU A 309 -80.47 2.88 -8.58
C LEU A 309 -81.41 2.59 -7.38
N GLY A 310 -81.15 1.52 -6.65
CA GLY A 310 -82.04 0.98 -5.61
C GLY A 310 -82.57 -0.42 -5.93
N ASP A 311 -82.32 -0.96 -7.14
CA ASP A 311 -82.60 -2.37 -7.45
C ASP A 311 -81.50 -3.32 -6.93
N GLY A 312 -80.40 -2.75 -6.41
CA GLY A 312 -79.30 -3.45 -5.79
C GLY A 312 -78.22 -3.88 -6.77
N VAL A 313 -76.97 -3.93 -6.28
CA VAL A 313 -75.77 -4.08 -7.10
C VAL A 313 -75.79 -5.35 -7.96
N ASN A 314 -76.46 -6.42 -7.51
CA ASN A 314 -76.58 -7.66 -8.29
C ASN A 314 -77.48 -7.50 -9.53
N SER A 315 -78.54 -6.70 -9.43
CA SER A 315 -79.45 -6.42 -10.56
C SER A 315 -78.77 -5.52 -11.58
N ASN A 316 -78.05 -4.49 -11.11
CA ASN A 316 -77.34 -3.51 -11.93
C ASN A 316 -75.92 -3.93 -12.34
N GLN A 317 -75.43 -5.09 -11.91
CA GLN A 317 -74.11 -5.64 -12.24
C GLN A 317 -73.73 -5.60 -13.73
N PRO A 318 -74.60 -5.97 -14.70
CA PRO A 318 -74.24 -5.90 -16.12
C PRO A 318 -73.99 -4.46 -16.60
N ILE A 319 -74.73 -3.49 -16.08
CA ILE A 319 -74.58 -2.07 -16.41
C ILE A 319 -73.25 -1.54 -15.84
N TYR A 320 -72.90 -1.89 -14.60
CA TYR A 320 -71.60 -1.51 -14.04
C TYR A 320 -70.41 -2.10 -14.80
N LEU A 321 -70.54 -3.33 -15.31
CA LEU A 321 -69.51 -3.94 -16.15
C LEU A 321 -69.37 -3.21 -17.49
N GLU A 322 -70.48 -2.73 -18.06
CA GLU A 322 -70.48 -1.98 -19.31
C GLU A 322 -69.83 -0.60 -19.16
N LEU A 323 -70.20 0.15 -18.12
CA LEU A 323 -69.60 1.43 -17.78
C LEU A 323 -68.09 1.32 -17.51
N ALA A 324 -67.65 0.23 -16.89
CA ALA A 324 -66.23 0.00 -16.58
C ALA A 324 -65.36 -0.32 -17.82
N LYS A 325 -65.93 -0.84 -18.92
CA LYS A 325 -65.17 -1.23 -20.13
C LYS A 325 -64.42 -0.07 -20.75
N LEU A 326 -65.02 1.13 -20.77
CA LEU A 326 -64.39 2.32 -21.34
C LEU A 326 -63.45 3.02 -20.35
N CYS A 327 -63.58 2.73 -19.04
CA CYS A 327 -62.62 3.21 -18.03
C CYS A 327 -61.28 2.44 -18.06
N GLU A 328 -61.24 1.19 -18.51
CA GLU A 328 -60.00 0.37 -18.59
C GLU A 328 -59.01 0.81 -19.68
N GLN A 329 -59.40 1.70 -20.60
CA GLN A 329 -58.56 2.11 -21.75
C GLN A 329 -57.63 3.32 -21.47
N VAL A 330 -57.50 3.76 -20.22
CA VAL A 330 -56.58 4.85 -19.81
C VAL A 330 -55.34 4.27 -19.11
N PRO A 331 -54.11 4.53 -19.59
CA PRO A 331 -52.90 4.04 -18.94
C PRO A 331 -52.61 4.79 -17.64
N GLU A 332 -52.61 4.06 -16.52
CA GLU A 332 -52.24 4.56 -15.19
C GLU A 332 -50.76 4.97 -15.12
N LYS A 333 -50.49 6.25 -14.82
CA LYS A 333 -49.27 6.68 -14.14
C LYS A 333 -49.61 7.55 -12.93
N GLU A 334 -49.08 7.08 -11.79
CA GLU A 334 -48.80 7.78 -10.54
C GLU A 334 -49.98 8.17 -9.64
N GLN A 335 -50.10 7.46 -8.51
CA GLN A 335 -49.69 7.99 -7.19
C GLN A 335 -49.81 6.91 -6.08
N LYS A 336 -48.69 6.58 -5.42
CA LYS A 336 -48.66 6.01 -4.06
C LYS A 336 -47.59 6.70 -3.22
N GLN A 337 -48.02 7.72 -2.49
CA GLN A 337 -47.54 8.18 -1.18
C GLN A 337 -48.84 8.30 -0.36
N THR A 338 -49.02 7.89 0.89
CA THR A 338 -48.13 7.68 2.04
C THR A 338 -48.96 7.08 3.19
N VAL A 339 -48.28 6.31 4.05
CA VAL A 339 -48.47 6.20 5.52
C VAL A 339 -49.81 5.70 6.09
N LYS A 340 -49.73 4.64 6.93
CA LYS A 340 -50.43 4.58 8.23
C LYS A 340 -49.70 3.68 9.23
N ASN A 341 -49.47 4.27 10.41
CA ASN A 341 -49.05 3.61 11.65
C ASN A 341 -50.19 2.79 12.30
N GLU A 342 -49.76 1.75 13.01
CA GLU A 342 -50.23 1.18 14.29
C GLU A 342 -51.70 0.81 14.57
N SER A 343 -51.90 -0.45 15.00
CA SER A 343 -52.51 -0.83 16.29
C SER A 343 -52.14 -2.30 16.61
N VAL A 344 -51.37 -2.59 17.69
CA VAL A 344 -51.76 -2.94 19.08
C VAL A 344 -52.50 -4.31 19.12
N SER A 345 -52.16 -5.37 19.89
CA SER A 345 -51.40 -5.58 21.12
C SER A 345 -51.23 -7.07 21.46
N LYS A 346 -50.21 -7.36 22.29
CA LYS A 346 -50.12 -8.36 23.39
C LYS A 346 -50.33 -9.85 23.08
N GLU A 347 -49.24 -10.61 23.28
CA GLU A 347 -49.23 -11.73 24.25
C GLU A 347 -47.78 -12.00 24.72
N GLN A 348 -47.52 -11.68 25.99
CA GLN A 348 -46.38 -12.21 26.73
C GLN A 348 -46.81 -13.55 27.34
N MET A 349 -46.07 -14.62 27.05
CA MET A 349 -45.97 -15.77 27.94
C MET A 349 -44.51 -16.01 28.35
N GLN A 350 -44.40 -16.34 29.62
CA GLN A 350 -43.23 -16.49 30.47
C GLN A 350 -42.18 -17.52 30.00
N SER A 351 -40.96 -17.25 30.46
CA SER A 351 -39.98 -18.21 31.01
C SER A 351 -39.25 -19.16 30.05
N LYS A 352 -37.91 -19.05 30.02
CA LYS A 352 -37.01 -19.95 30.77
C LYS A 352 -35.57 -19.74 30.33
N GLU A 353 -34.71 -19.54 31.32
CA GLU A 353 -33.30 -19.87 31.27
C GLU A 353 -33.12 -21.21 30.55
N THR A 354 -32.43 -21.17 29.41
CA THR A 354 -31.92 -22.40 28.82
C THR A 354 -30.49 -22.15 28.41
N LYS A 355 -29.57 -22.83 29.12
CA LYS A 355 -28.15 -22.97 28.79
C LYS A 355 -28.02 -23.19 27.28
N THR A 356 -27.55 -22.18 26.55
CA THR A 356 -27.18 -22.35 25.15
C THR A 356 -25.91 -23.19 25.11
N LYS A 357 -26.10 -24.47 24.75
CA LYS A 357 -25.04 -25.34 24.23
C LYS A 357 -24.22 -24.52 23.23
N GLN A 358 -22.90 -24.54 23.40
CA GLN A 358 -21.95 -23.94 22.48
C GLN A 358 -22.34 -24.31 21.05
N LYS A 359 -22.77 -23.32 20.26
CA LYS A 359 -22.91 -23.49 18.81
C LYS A 359 -21.54 -23.95 18.30
N GLY A 360 -21.48 -25.14 17.74
CA GLY A 360 -20.31 -25.61 17.02
C GLY A 360 -19.90 -24.58 15.96
N TYR A 361 -18.59 -24.50 15.69
CA TYR A 361 -18.01 -23.52 14.78
C TYR A 361 -18.78 -23.45 13.46
N GLN A 362 -19.49 -22.33 13.24
CA GLN A 362 -20.12 -22.04 11.96
C GLN A 362 -19.05 -21.50 11.02
N LYS A 363 -18.88 -22.15 9.86
CA LYS A 363 -17.95 -21.72 8.82
C LYS A 363 -18.47 -20.39 8.26
N ARG A 364 -17.64 -19.34 8.34
CA ARG A 364 -17.95 -18.00 7.82
C ARG A 364 -18.33 -18.05 6.35
N THR A 365 -19.29 -17.22 5.95
CA THR A 365 -19.70 -17.11 4.54
C THR A 365 -18.65 -16.35 3.71
N ALA A 366 -18.66 -16.54 2.39
CA ALA A 366 -17.72 -15.84 1.51
C ALA A 366 -17.92 -14.31 1.52
N GLU A 367 -19.16 -13.86 1.74
CA GLU A 367 -19.52 -12.45 1.83
C GLU A 367 -19.04 -11.81 3.13
N GLU A 368 -19.20 -12.48 4.27
CA GLU A 368 -18.64 -12.05 5.55
C GLU A 368 -17.12 -11.88 5.47
N ILE A 369 -16.42 -12.84 4.85
CA ILE A 369 -14.97 -12.76 4.66
C ILE A 369 -14.61 -11.55 3.78
N LYS A 370 -15.36 -11.32 2.69
CA LYS A 370 -15.12 -10.18 1.79
C LYS A 370 -15.32 -8.84 2.50
N GLN A 371 -16.36 -8.72 3.33
CA GLN A 371 -16.60 -7.52 4.13
C GLN A 371 -15.51 -7.31 5.19
N GLU A 372 -15.08 -8.38 5.87
CA GLU A 372 -14.01 -8.30 6.87
C GLU A 372 -12.67 -7.89 6.24
N VAL A 373 -12.34 -8.43 5.06
CA VAL A 373 -11.16 -8.01 4.29
C VAL A 373 -11.25 -6.53 3.89
N LYS A 374 -12.42 -6.06 3.45
CA LYS A 374 -12.63 -4.65 3.10
C LYS A 374 -12.43 -3.75 4.32
N SER A 375 -13.02 -4.10 5.46
CA SER A 375 -12.89 -3.36 6.72
C SER A 375 -11.43 -3.30 7.20
N LEU A 376 -10.70 -4.41 7.22
CA LEU A 376 -9.26 -4.42 7.57
C LEU A 376 -8.39 -3.70 6.55
N SER A 377 -8.80 -3.63 5.28
CA SER A 377 -8.12 -2.79 4.28
C SER A 377 -8.30 -1.32 4.57
N GLN A 378 -9.50 -0.91 4.94
CA GLN A 378 -9.79 0.47 5.31
C GLN A 378 -9.06 0.87 6.59
N GLN A 379 -9.08 0.01 7.62
CA GLN A 379 -8.35 0.27 8.87
C GLN A 379 -6.85 0.50 8.64
N ALA A 380 -6.22 -0.25 7.74
CA ALA A 380 -4.83 -0.02 7.39
C ALA A 380 -4.59 1.32 6.68
N LEU A 381 -5.52 1.76 5.82
CA LEU A 381 -5.44 3.08 5.17
C LEU A 381 -5.64 4.21 6.17
N ASP A 382 -6.60 4.06 7.08
CA ASP A 382 -6.88 5.05 8.13
C ASP A 382 -5.69 5.18 9.08
N ALA A 383 -5.02 4.07 9.41
CA ALA A 383 -3.78 4.07 10.19
C ALA A 383 -2.65 4.83 9.47
N VAL A 384 -2.50 4.68 8.14
CA VAL A 384 -1.54 5.49 7.38
C VAL A 384 -1.86 6.97 7.49
N LYS A 385 -3.13 7.37 7.37
CA LYS A 385 -3.52 8.79 7.52
C LYS A 385 -3.17 9.33 8.89
N LYS A 386 -3.53 8.60 9.94
CA LYS A 386 -3.29 8.96 11.34
C LYS A 386 -1.80 9.12 11.62
N HIS A 387 -0.99 8.12 11.29
CA HIS A 387 0.44 8.11 11.62
C HIS A 387 1.28 9.01 10.71
N THR A 388 0.89 9.22 9.45
CA THR A 388 1.66 10.10 8.55
C THR A 388 1.23 11.56 8.62
N HIS A 389 0.36 11.94 9.55
CA HIS A 389 -0.12 13.31 9.68
C HIS A 389 0.95 14.26 10.22
N SER A 390 1.68 13.86 11.27
CA SER A 390 2.72 14.67 11.90
C SER A 390 4.08 13.96 11.94
N PRO A 391 5.18 14.70 12.12
CA PRO A 391 6.50 14.11 12.28
C PRO A 391 6.60 13.16 13.46
N GLU A 392 5.93 13.48 14.56
CA GLU A 392 5.85 12.66 15.76
C GLU A 392 5.12 11.36 15.48
N GLY A 393 3.98 11.42 14.77
CA GLY A 393 3.22 10.23 14.39
C GLY A 393 4.01 9.29 13.48
N VAL A 394 4.82 9.85 12.56
CA VAL A 394 5.71 9.05 11.72
C VAL A 394 6.81 8.43 12.58
N LYS A 395 7.44 9.20 13.48
CA LYS A 395 8.47 8.68 14.39
C LYS A 395 7.94 7.54 15.27
N GLU A 396 6.74 7.66 15.81
CA GLU A 396 6.07 6.60 16.57
C GLU A 396 5.84 5.35 15.72
N LEU A 397 5.35 5.53 14.49
CA LEU A 397 5.20 4.42 13.55
C LEU A 397 6.54 3.76 13.22
N LEU A 398 7.60 4.52 12.94
CA LEU A 398 8.93 3.97 12.67
C LEU A 398 9.50 3.21 13.88
N ASN A 399 9.27 3.71 15.09
CA ASN A 399 9.61 3.00 16.34
C ASN A 399 8.86 1.68 16.48
N PHE A 400 7.60 1.64 16.04
CA PHE A 400 6.83 0.41 16.04
C PHE A 400 7.34 -0.56 14.96
N MET A 401 7.61 -0.06 13.75
CA MET A 401 8.13 -0.86 12.63
C MET A 401 9.45 -1.53 12.97
N SER A 402 10.33 -0.87 13.71
CA SER A 402 11.59 -1.47 14.16
C SER A 402 11.39 -2.66 15.10
N ARG A 403 10.22 -2.81 15.75
CA ARG A 403 9.93 -3.97 16.62
C ARG A 403 9.39 -5.18 15.85
N PHE A 404 8.88 -5.01 14.64
CA PHE A 404 8.21 -6.09 13.89
C PHE A 404 8.83 -6.35 12.50
N PRO A 405 10.15 -6.56 12.39
CA PRO A 405 10.82 -6.77 11.10
C PRO A 405 10.35 -8.03 10.36
N GLU A 406 9.70 -8.97 11.05
CA GLU A 406 9.15 -10.22 10.50
C GLU A 406 7.73 -10.07 9.92
N ARG A 407 7.17 -8.87 9.94
CA ARG A 407 5.79 -8.58 9.48
C ARG A 407 5.81 -7.58 8.32
N SER A 408 4.87 -7.74 7.39
CA SER A 408 4.68 -6.75 6.33
C SER A 408 4.18 -5.42 6.91
N PHE A 409 4.48 -4.31 6.24
CA PHE A 409 4.01 -2.97 6.63
C PHE A 409 2.52 -2.92 7.01
N ARG A 410 1.68 -3.54 6.17
CA ARG A 410 0.25 -3.60 6.42
C ARG A 410 -0.11 -4.35 7.70
N ASN A 411 0.58 -5.44 8.01
CA ASN A 411 0.36 -6.19 9.25
C ASN A 411 0.97 -5.45 10.45
N GLN A 412 2.08 -4.73 10.29
CA GLN A 412 2.64 -3.86 11.33
C GLN A 412 1.57 -2.82 11.74
N LEU A 413 1.02 -2.07 10.78
CA LEU A 413 -0.06 -1.10 11.04
C LEU A 413 -1.29 -1.71 11.71
N LEU A 414 -1.73 -2.88 11.25
CA LEU A 414 -2.89 -3.55 11.83
C LEU A 414 -2.66 -3.98 13.28
N ILE A 415 -1.44 -4.41 13.62
CA ILE A 415 -1.10 -4.78 14.99
C ILE A 415 -1.07 -3.52 15.86
N GLU A 416 -0.41 -2.45 15.42
CA GLU A 416 -0.32 -1.20 16.18
C GLU A 416 -1.71 -0.59 16.46
N GLU A 417 -2.61 -0.59 15.47
CA GLU A 417 -3.95 -0.03 15.65
C GLU A 417 -4.86 -0.91 16.55
N GLN A 418 -4.65 -2.22 16.58
CA GLN A 418 -5.43 -3.13 17.44
C GLN A 418 -4.85 -3.28 18.84
N PHE A 419 -3.53 -3.14 18.98
CA PHE A 419 -2.81 -3.27 20.25
C PHE A 419 -1.57 -2.36 20.25
N PRO A 420 -1.75 -1.06 20.54
CA PRO A 420 -0.66 -0.10 20.55
C PRO A 420 0.44 -0.50 21.53
N GLY A 421 1.69 -0.42 21.09
CA GLY A 421 2.84 -0.79 21.93
C GLY A 421 3.09 -2.30 22.02
N ALA A 422 2.53 -3.10 21.10
CA ALA A 422 2.92 -4.50 20.94
C ALA A 422 4.46 -4.64 20.86
N THR A 423 4.97 -5.72 21.43
CA THR A 423 6.41 -6.02 21.47
C THR A 423 6.74 -7.16 20.51
N ALA A 424 6.05 -8.30 20.61
CA ALA A 424 6.27 -9.43 19.71
C ALA A 424 4.99 -10.26 19.59
N CYS A 425 4.66 -10.72 18.38
CA CYS A 425 3.38 -11.36 18.11
C CYS A 425 3.54 -12.77 17.53
N LEU A 426 2.82 -13.74 18.09
CA LEU A 426 2.75 -15.11 17.56
C LEU A 426 1.33 -15.55 17.27
N GLY A 427 1.18 -16.37 16.24
CA GLY A 427 -0.08 -17.02 15.92
C GLY A 427 -0.43 -18.08 16.95
N ARG A 428 -1.73 -18.31 17.16
CA ARG A 428 -2.23 -19.29 18.14
C ARG A 428 -1.67 -20.71 17.95
N ALA A 429 -1.42 -21.10 16.69
CA ALA A 429 -0.82 -22.40 16.37
C ALA A 429 0.65 -22.49 16.81
N ALA A 430 1.43 -21.41 16.64
CA ALA A 430 2.82 -21.33 17.08
C ALA A 430 2.90 -21.35 18.61
N LEU A 431 2.08 -20.54 19.29
CA LEU A 431 2.01 -20.54 20.77
C LEU A 431 1.67 -21.94 21.32
N LYS A 432 0.71 -22.62 20.71
CA LYS A 432 0.35 -24.00 21.10
C LYS A 432 1.51 -24.99 20.92
N LYS A 433 2.28 -24.85 19.84
CA LYS A 433 3.43 -25.72 19.55
C LYS A 433 4.51 -25.57 20.63
N GLU A 434 4.75 -24.35 21.08
CA GLU A 434 5.70 -24.03 22.14
C GLU A 434 5.13 -24.24 23.56
N GLY A 435 3.91 -24.78 23.70
CA GLY A 435 3.27 -25.01 25.00
C GLY A 435 2.89 -23.73 25.75
N ILE A 436 2.80 -22.60 25.06
CA ILE A 436 2.49 -21.29 25.64
C ILE A 436 0.98 -21.06 25.61
N TYR A 437 0.41 -20.75 26.79
CA TYR A 437 -1.00 -20.44 26.94
C TYR A 437 -1.26 -18.94 26.97
N ILE A 438 -2.35 -18.54 26.33
CA ILE A 438 -2.84 -17.16 26.30
C ILE A 438 -3.62 -16.89 27.60
N LYS A 439 -3.40 -15.72 28.22
CA LYS A 439 -4.11 -15.31 29.44
C LYS A 439 -5.63 -15.26 29.18
N LYS A 440 -6.41 -15.56 30.21
CA LYS A 440 -7.88 -15.62 30.09
C LYS A 440 -8.44 -14.22 29.82
N GLY A 441 -9.22 -14.09 28.74
CA GLY A 441 -9.90 -12.83 28.37
C GLY A 441 -9.24 -12.07 27.22
N GLU A 442 -7.99 -12.40 26.90
CA GLU A 442 -7.20 -11.70 25.88
C GLU A 442 -7.76 -11.86 24.45
N GLN A 443 -7.71 -10.78 23.69
CA GLN A 443 -8.14 -10.74 22.29
C GLN A 443 -6.92 -10.69 21.36
N GLY A 444 -6.95 -11.52 20.32
CA GLY A 444 -5.87 -11.56 19.33
C GLY A 444 -6.08 -10.56 18.20
N ASN A 445 -4.99 -9.93 17.78
CA ASN A 445 -4.88 -8.99 16.68
C ASN A 445 -5.07 -9.69 15.34
N LYS A 446 -5.98 -9.18 14.51
CA LYS A 446 -6.27 -9.72 13.17
C LYS A 446 -5.21 -9.26 12.18
N ILE A 447 -4.59 -10.21 11.48
CA ILE A 447 -3.59 -9.96 10.45
C ILE A 447 -3.87 -10.75 9.18
N PHE A 448 -3.28 -10.33 8.06
CA PHE A 448 -3.30 -11.06 6.81
C PHE A 448 -2.15 -12.07 6.74
N VAL A 449 -2.48 -13.34 6.59
CA VAL A 449 -1.50 -14.43 6.46
C VAL A 449 -1.58 -15.03 5.06
N ARG A 450 -0.44 -15.07 4.37
CA ARG A 450 -0.31 -15.78 3.10
C ARG A 450 -0.30 -17.28 3.35
N LYS A 451 -1.23 -18.00 2.74
CA LYS A 451 -1.27 -19.47 2.71
C LYS A 451 -1.22 -19.95 1.27
N THR A 452 -0.80 -21.20 1.08
CA THR A 452 -0.82 -21.84 -0.23
C THR A 452 -1.83 -22.97 -0.22
N VAL A 453 -2.73 -23.00 -1.20
CA VAL A 453 -3.59 -24.16 -1.47
C VAL A 453 -3.09 -24.89 -2.71
N LYS A 454 -3.09 -26.22 -2.66
CA LYS A 454 -2.90 -27.08 -3.82
C LYS A 454 -4.24 -27.23 -4.55
N GLY A 455 -4.19 -27.22 -5.88
CA GLY A 455 -5.38 -27.38 -6.72
C GLY A 455 -5.02 -27.46 -8.19
N PHE A 456 -6.02 -27.49 -9.05
CA PHE A 456 -5.87 -27.60 -10.50
C PHE A 456 -6.91 -26.72 -11.21
N TYR A 457 -6.67 -26.44 -12.49
CA TYR A 457 -7.62 -25.73 -13.33
C TYR A 457 -8.42 -26.72 -14.17
N GLU A 458 -9.74 -26.64 -14.07
CA GLU A 458 -10.66 -27.41 -14.91
C GLU A 458 -11.47 -26.47 -15.81
N LYS A 459 -11.57 -26.81 -17.10
CA LYS A 459 -12.41 -26.07 -18.06
C LYS A 459 -13.86 -26.05 -17.55
N GLY A 460 -14.40 -24.85 -17.31
CA GLY A 460 -15.77 -24.61 -16.82
C GLY A 460 -15.91 -24.40 -15.30
N ARG A 461 -15.05 -25.00 -14.46
CA ARG A 461 -15.09 -24.84 -12.98
C ARG A 461 -14.05 -23.85 -12.44
N GLY A 462 -13.04 -23.50 -13.21
CA GLY A 462 -11.95 -22.63 -12.77
C GLY A 462 -10.97 -23.37 -11.86
N PHE A 463 -10.42 -22.68 -10.85
CA PHE A 463 -9.46 -23.28 -9.91
C PHE A 463 -10.19 -24.10 -8.84
N VAL A 464 -9.99 -25.41 -8.85
CA VAL A 464 -10.57 -26.34 -7.88
C VAL A 464 -9.48 -26.75 -6.88
N ARG A 465 -9.78 -26.64 -5.57
CA ARG A 465 -8.85 -27.08 -4.52
C ARG A 465 -8.75 -28.60 -4.53
N GLU A 466 -7.58 -29.13 -4.19
CA GLU A 466 -7.37 -30.58 -4.07
C GLU A 466 -8.34 -31.24 -3.09
N THR A 467 -8.72 -30.54 -2.03
CA THR A 467 -9.72 -30.99 -1.04
C THR A 467 -11.14 -31.04 -1.59
N GLU A 468 -11.43 -30.29 -2.65
CA GLU A 468 -12.74 -30.17 -3.31
C GLU A 468 -12.78 -30.97 -4.63
N ALA A 469 -11.72 -31.72 -4.94
CA ALA A 469 -11.60 -32.55 -6.14
C ALA A 469 -12.60 -33.72 -6.13
N THR A 470 -13.29 -33.94 -7.26
CA THR A 470 -14.20 -35.09 -7.42
C THR A 470 -13.40 -36.41 -7.45
N PRO A 471 -14.06 -37.57 -7.25
CA PRO A 471 -13.40 -38.86 -7.39
C PRO A 471 -12.75 -39.07 -8.77
N GLU A 472 -13.32 -38.49 -9.83
CA GLU A 472 -12.76 -38.52 -11.19
C GLU A 472 -11.54 -37.61 -11.33
N ASP A 473 -11.61 -36.39 -10.79
CA ASP A 473 -10.49 -35.45 -10.76
C ASP A 473 -9.28 -36.10 -10.04
N LYS A 474 -9.51 -36.80 -8.93
CA LYS A 474 -8.45 -37.52 -8.19
C LYS A 474 -7.83 -38.65 -9.00
N LYS A 475 -8.60 -39.36 -9.83
CA LYS A 475 -8.06 -40.40 -10.73
C LYS A 475 -7.19 -39.77 -11.83
N ARG A 476 -7.63 -38.65 -12.41
CA ARG A 476 -6.89 -37.90 -13.45
C ARG A 476 -5.61 -37.25 -12.93
N ILE A 477 -5.62 -36.78 -11.67
CA ILE A 477 -4.42 -36.30 -10.98
C ILE A 477 -3.42 -37.45 -10.78
N LYS A 478 -3.89 -38.63 -10.33
CA LYS A 478 -3.03 -39.81 -10.13
C LYS A 478 -2.47 -40.37 -11.43
N SER A 479 -3.20 -40.28 -12.54
CA SER A 479 -2.72 -40.72 -13.86
C SER A 479 -1.85 -39.68 -14.58
N GLY A 480 -1.57 -38.53 -13.96
CA GLY A 480 -0.74 -37.47 -14.55
C GLY A 480 -1.42 -36.65 -15.65
N GLN A 481 -2.73 -36.80 -15.85
CA GLN A 481 -3.50 -36.05 -16.85
C GLN A 481 -3.87 -34.62 -16.41
N ILE A 482 -3.80 -34.33 -15.11
CA ILE A 482 -4.03 -32.99 -14.54
C ILE A 482 -2.86 -32.64 -13.63
N GLU A 483 -2.23 -31.49 -13.89
CA GLU A 483 -1.16 -30.96 -13.05
C GLU A 483 -1.70 -30.21 -11.83
N VAL A 484 -1.15 -30.52 -10.64
CA VAL A 484 -1.49 -29.84 -9.39
C VAL A 484 -0.55 -28.66 -9.17
N ILE A 485 -1.12 -27.46 -9.15
CA ILE A 485 -0.38 -26.22 -8.90
C ILE A 485 -0.59 -25.72 -7.47
N LYS A 486 0.38 -24.97 -6.94
CA LYS A 486 0.28 -24.28 -5.65
C LYS A 486 -0.14 -22.83 -5.88
N LYS A 487 -1.34 -22.45 -5.43
CA LYS A 487 -1.84 -21.08 -5.53
C LYS A 487 -1.77 -20.38 -4.17
N PRO A 488 -1.11 -19.21 -4.05
CA PRO A 488 -1.16 -18.43 -2.83
C PRO A 488 -2.52 -17.74 -2.69
N TYR A 489 -3.00 -17.64 -1.46
CA TYR A 489 -4.15 -16.86 -1.05
C TYR A 489 -3.88 -16.23 0.32
N TYR A 490 -4.62 -15.19 0.67
CA TYR A 490 -4.53 -14.57 1.99
C TYR A 490 -5.74 -14.96 2.82
N THR A 491 -5.51 -15.28 4.09
CA THR A 491 -6.55 -15.50 5.09
C THR A 491 -6.33 -14.55 6.26
N ILE A 492 -7.38 -14.28 7.02
CA ILE A 492 -7.29 -13.52 8.26
C ILE A 492 -7.02 -14.51 9.39
N GLU A 493 -5.95 -14.27 10.14
CA GLU A 493 -5.65 -15.01 11.38
C GLU A 493 -5.49 -14.06 12.56
N LYS A 494 -5.54 -14.63 13.77
CA LYS A 494 -5.28 -13.90 15.01
C LYS A 494 -3.88 -14.20 15.52
N VAL A 495 -3.13 -13.15 15.79
CA VAL A 495 -1.87 -13.19 16.53
C VAL A 495 -2.04 -12.54 17.89
N PHE A 496 -1.26 -12.97 18.86
CA PHE A 496 -1.30 -12.46 20.22
C PHE A 496 0.07 -11.89 20.56
N ASP A 497 0.09 -10.74 21.20
CA ASP A 497 1.31 -10.20 21.75
C ASP A 497 1.81 -11.09 22.90
N ILE A 498 3.13 -11.21 23.06
CA ILE A 498 3.75 -12.03 24.11
C ILE A 498 3.29 -11.64 25.51
N THR A 499 2.97 -10.37 25.76
CA THR A 499 2.47 -9.88 27.06
C THR A 499 1.07 -10.40 27.38
N GLN A 500 0.31 -10.80 26.36
CA GLN A 500 -1.00 -11.45 26.49
C GLN A 500 -0.88 -12.96 26.80
N THR A 501 0.34 -13.48 26.89
CA THR A 501 0.62 -14.89 27.23
C THR A 501 1.21 -15.01 28.63
N GLN A 502 1.34 -16.24 29.11
CA GLN A 502 2.02 -16.54 30.37
C GLN A 502 3.56 -16.57 30.27
N LEU A 503 4.13 -16.22 29.11
CA LEU A 503 5.57 -16.26 28.87
C LEU A 503 6.28 -15.14 29.65
N LYS A 504 7.38 -15.48 30.33
CA LYS A 504 8.19 -14.52 31.06
C LYS A 504 9.30 -13.92 30.17
N PRO A 505 9.77 -12.69 30.43
CA PRO A 505 10.79 -12.03 29.62
C PRO A 505 12.06 -12.84 29.39
N GLU A 506 12.48 -13.64 30.36
CA GLU A 506 13.72 -14.43 30.30
C GLU A 506 13.67 -15.54 29.24
N ASP A 507 12.46 -15.95 28.85
CA ASP A 507 12.25 -17.00 27.84
C ASP A 507 11.99 -16.42 26.43
N TYR A 508 11.91 -15.09 26.27
CA TYR A 508 11.67 -14.46 24.97
C TYR A 508 12.74 -14.81 23.92
N PRO A 509 14.06 -14.81 24.22
CA PRO A 509 15.08 -15.15 23.24
C PRO A 509 14.97 -16.58 22.69
N LYS A 510 14.47 -17.53 23.48
CA LYS A 510 14.28 -18.93 23.04
C LYS A 510 13.18 -19.05 21.99
N ILE A 511 12.14 -18.22 22.11
CA ILE A 511 10.97 -18.25 21.24
C ILE A 511 11.18 -17.42 19.97
N PHE A 512 12.03 -16.38 20.03
CA PHE A 512 12.42 -15.57 18.88
C PHE A 512 13.95 -15.57 18.71
N PRO A 513 14.54 -16.69 18.25
CA PRO A 513 15.99 -16.83 18.18
C PRO A 513 16.66 -15.81 17.25
N ASN A 514 15.96 -15.37 16.20
CA ASN A 514 16.45 -14.37 15.24
C ASN A 514 16.16 -12.93 15.66
N ARG A 515 15.78 -12.71 16.92
CA ARG A 515 15.45 -11.39 17.44
C ARG A 515 16.37 -11.05 18.60
N VAL A 516 17.07 -9.93 18.45
CA VAL A 516 17.89 -9.40 19.53
C VAL A 516 17.03 -8.47 20.38
N PHE A 517 16.64 -8.92 21.57
CA PHE A 517 15.81 -8.11 22.48
C PHE A 517 16.63 -7.05 23.24
N ASP A 518 17.86 -7.40 23.63
CA ASP A 518 18.74 -6.54 24.45
C ASP A 518 20.09 -6.32 23.77
N PHE A 519 20.09 -5.71 22.59
CA PHE A 519 21.34 -5.37 21.89
C PHE A 519 22.04 -4.21 22.59
N GLN A 520 23.32 -4.39 22.95
CA GLN A 520 24.16 -3.36 23.55
C GLN A 520 25.19 -2.88 22.53
N LEU A 521 25.28 -1.57 22.30
CA LEU A 521 26.25 -0.98 21.38
C LEU A 521 27.60 -0.72 22.05
N ASP A 522 28.14 -1.74 22.72
CA ASP A 522 29.52 -1.75 23.22
C ASP A 522 30.51 -2.11 22.10
N ALA A 523 31.79 -2.30 22.42
CA ALA A 523 32.80 -2.64 21.42
C ALA A 523 32.46 -3.93 20.65
N LYS A 524 31.92 -4.93 21.35
CA LYS A 524 31.49 -6.21 20.74
C LYS A 524 30.28 -6.01 19.84
N GLY A 525 29.24 -5.32 20.33
CA GLY A 525 28.06 -5.01 19.55
C GLY A 525 28.39 -4.20 18.29
N GLN A 526 29.33 -3.26 18.36
CA GLN A 526 29.79 -2.53 17.18
C GLN A 526 30.39 -3.46 16.11
N SER A 527 31.25 -4.40 16.50
CA SER A 527 31.82 -5.39 15.58
C SER A 527 30.77 -6.34 15.00
N GLU A 528 29.84 -6.83 15.84
CA GLU A 528 28.72 -7.67 15.40
C GLU A 528 27.83 -6.95 14.37
N LEU A 529 27.47 -5.69 14.65
CA LEU A 529 26.65 -4.88 13.76
C LEU A 529 27.39 -4.52 12.47
N GLN A 530 28.69 -4.22 12.55
CA GLN A 530 29.53 -3.98 11.37
C GLN A 530 29.59 -5.22 10.47
N ALA A 531 29.77 -6.42 11.03
CA ALA A 531 29.75 -7.67 10.28
C ALA A 531 28.38 -7.89 9.60
N GLY A 532 27.28 -7.63 10.31
CA GLY A 532 25.94 -7.71 9.73
C GLY A 532 25.69 -6.69 8.61
N ILE A 533 26.15 -5.44 8.75
CA ILE A 533 26.09 -4.42 7.69
C ILE A 533 26.90 -4.86 6.47
N GLN A 534 28.07 -5.46 6.67
CA GLN A 534 28.87 -6.01 5.58
C GLN A 534 28.15 -7.17 4.88
N ALA A 535 27.44 -8.02 5.62
CA ALA A 535 26.62 -9.07 5.02
C ALA A 535 25.48 -8.51 4.15
N VAL A 536 24.86 -7.39 4.56
CA VAL A 536 23.89 -6.66 3.72
C VAL A 536 24.56 -6.16 2.44
N ALA A 537 25.71 -5.50 2.54
CA ALA A 537 26.46 -5.02 1.38
C ALA A 537 26.79 -6.14 0.39
N ASN A 538 27.29 -7.27 0.91
CA ASN A 538 27.60 -8.46 0.12
C ASN A 538 26.36 -9.05 -0.58
N ASN A 539 25.21 -9.12 0.11
CA ASN A 539 23.97 -9.60 -0.48
C ASN A 539 23.44 -8.70 -1.62
N ILE A 540 23.68 -7.40 -1.52
CA ILE A 540 23.32 -6.44 -2.57
C ILE A 540 24.35 -6.46 -3.72
N GLY A 541 25.57 -6.96 -3.45
CA GLY A 541 26.67 -7.01 -4.41
C GLY A 541 27.49 -5.72 -4.46
N ILE A 542 27.55 -4.99 -3.34
CA ILE A 542 28.21 -3.68 -3.25
C ILE A 542 29.32 -3.72 -2.21
N GLN A 543 30.42 -3.03 -2.51
CA GLN A 543 31.53 -2.86 -1.59
C GLN A 543 31.39 -1.56 -0.80
N ILE A 544 31.70 -1.62 0.50
CA ILE A 544 31.84 -0.44 1.35
C ILE A 544 33.34 -0.19 1.48
N ARG A 545 33.78 1.00 1.09
CA ARG A 545 35.19 1.42 1.13
C ARG A 545 35.30 2.78 1.77
N ASP A 546 36.45 3.05 2.38
CA ASP A 546 36.77 4.40 2.83
C ASP A 546 37.21 5.27 1.65
N MET A 547 37.10 6.60 1.79
CA MET A 547 37.47 7.56 0.73
C MET A 547 38.92 7.44 0.23
N THR A 548 39.81 6.83 1.01
CA THR A 548 41.22 6.58 0.64
C THR A 548 41.41 5.32 -0.20
N GLU A 549 40.43 4.42 -0.20
CA GLU A 549 40.45 3.11 -0.86
C GLU A 549 39.47 3.02 -2.04
N SER A 550 38.61 4.03 -2.20
CA SER A 550 37.64 4.14 -3.28
C SER A 550 38.35 4.19 -4.64
N GLU A 551 37.99 3.26 -5.51
CA GLU A 551 38.53 3.18 -6.87
C GLU A 551 37.71 4.05 -7.85
N ILE A 552 36.46 4.37 -7.50
CA ILE A 552 35.49 5.08 -8.35
C ILE A 552 35.41 6.58 -7.99
N TYR A 553 35.55 6.93 -6.70
CA TYR A 553 35.41 8.29 -6.19
C TYR A 553 36.68 8.75 -5.46
N GLN A 554 37.69 9.17 -6.24
CA GLN A 554 38.98 9.62 -5.72
C GLN A 554 38.99 11.05 -5.13
N ARG A 555 37.83 11.60 -4.77
CA ARG A 555 37.70 12.97 -4.21
C ARG A 555 37.37 12.92 -2.73
N GLU A 556 37.85 13.91 -1.98
CA GLU A 556 37.54 14.02 -0.57
C GLU A 556 36.06 14.39 -0.32
N LEU A 557 35.41 13.68 0.60
CA LEU A 557 34.00 13.88 0.94
C LEU A 557 33.73 15.13 1.81
N GLY A 558 34.78 15.81 2.30
CA GLY A 558 34.64 17.00 3.15
C GLY A 558 33.85 16.70 4.43
N GLN A 559 32.70 17.37 4.59
CA GLN A 559 31.75 17.18 5.70
C GLN A 559 30.72 16.08 5.45
N THR A 560 30.60 15.59 4.21
CA THR A 560 29.69 14.50 3.86
C THR A 560 30.16 13.21 4.52
N ARG A 561 29.26 12.51 5.22
CA ARG A 561 29.61 11.33 6.02
C ARG A 561 29.80 10.08 5.16
N GLY A 562 29.13 9.98 4.03
CA GLY A 562 29.24 8.88 3.09
C GLY A 562 28.49 9.21 1.81
N ALA A 563 28.70 8.42 0.77
CA ALA A 563 27.98 8.53 -0.49
C ALA A 563 27.91 7.19 -1.20
N TYR A 564 26.72 6.82 -1.67
CA TYR A 564 26.56 5.83 -2.71
C TYR A 564 27.00 6.40 -4.07
N VAL A 565 27.97 5.74 -4.70
CA VAL A 565 28.55 6.16 -5.98
C VAL A 565 28.25 5.09 -7.04
N TYR A 566 27.75 5.55 -8.19
CA TYR A 566 27.49 4.71 -9.36
C TYR A 566 28.14 5.33 -10.59
N ASP A 567 29.05 4.58 -11.21
CA ASP A 567 29.66 4.97 -12.47
C ASP A 567 28.81 4.46 -13.65
N LYS A 568 28.23 5.40 -14.39
CA LYS A 568 27.38 5.10 -15.56
C LYS A 568 28.16 4.50 -16.74
N VAL A 569 29.47 4.67 -16.78
CA VAL A 569 30.32 4.23 -17.90
C VAL A 569 30.78 2.79 -17.68
N THR A 570 31.32 2.49 -16.51
CA THR A 570 31.80 1.13 -16.17
C THR A 570 30.69 0.24 -15.62
N GLY A 571 29.59 0.84 -15.14
CA GLY A 571 28.53 0.15 -14.42
C GLY A 571 28.91 -0.25 -12.99
N ALA A 572 30.11 0.16 -12.52
CA ALA A 572 30.60 -0.13 -11.18
C ALA A 572 29.87 0.70 -10.13
N GLU A 573 29.71 0.13 -8.94
CA GLU A 573 29.04 0.77 -7.81
C GLU A 573 29.75 0.46 -6.50
N GLU A 574 29.82 1.47 -5.63
CA GLU A 574 30.41 1.33 -4.31
C GLU A 574 29.77 2.32 -3.33
N ILE A 575 29.93 2.04 -2.04
CA ILE A 575 29.62 2.98 -0.96
C ILE A 575 30.95 3.51 -0.45
N VAL A 576 31.08 4.84 -0.49
CA VAL A 576 32.28 5.54 -0.05
C VAL A 576 32.02 6.19 1.29
N MET A 577 32.81 5.83 2.29
CA MET A 577 32.66 6.29 3.67
C MET A 577 33.71 7.34 4.03
N ASN A 578 33.32 8.29 4.89
CA ASN A 578 34.24 9.28 5.41
C ASN A 578 35.05 8.69 6.58
N THR A 579 36.37 8.68 6.45
CA THR A 579 37.32 8.17 7.46
C THR A 579 37.27 8.93 8.80
N ARG A 580 36.66 10.12 8.83
CA ARG A 580 36.49 10.95 10.04
C ARG A 580 35.23 10.62 10.85
N ASN A 581 34.39 9.70 10.36
CA ASN A 581 33.19 9.30 11.09
C ASN A 581 33.55 8.62 12.41
N THR A 582 32.83 8.97 13.48
CA THR A 582 32.82 8.12 14.68
C THR A 582 32.23 6.74 14.36
N PRO A 583 32.52 5.68 15.12
CA PRO A 583 32.00 4.34 14.84
C PRO A 583 30.48 4.30 14.67
N THR A 584 29.73 4.95 15.57
CA THR A 584 28.27 5.04 15.49
C THR A 584 27.79 5.83 14.26
N GLN A 585 28.50 6.89 13.86
CA GLN A 585 28.18 7.63 12.63
C GLN A 585 28.46 6.76 11.40
N HIS A 586 29.56 6.01 11.39
CA HIS A 586 29.91 5.10 10.31
C HIS A 586 28.82 4.06 10.12
N LEU A 587 28.41 3.34 11.17
CA LEU A 587 27.35 2.32 11.11
C LEU A 587 26.03 2.90 10.57
N ALA A 588 25.56 4.02 11.13
CA ALA A 588 24.30 4.65 10.70
C ALA A 588 24.34 5.13 9.24
N THR A 589 25.47 5.70 8.83
CA THR A 589 25.66 6.17 7.46
C THR A 589 25.78 5.01 6.49
N SER A 590 26.49 3.92 6.82
CA SER A 590 26.55 2.73 5.96
C SER A 590 25.18 2.15 5.67
N ILE A 591 24.31 2.08 6.69
CA ILE A 591 22.91 1.63 6.50
C ILE A 591 22.13 2.58 5.59
N HIS A 592 22.32 3.89 5.74
CA HIS A 592 21.69 4.91 4.90
C HIS A 592 22.13 4.78 3.42
N GLU A 593 23.44 4.70 3.16
CA GLU A 593 23.95 4.54 1.79
C GLU A 593 23.55 3.20 1.16
N LEU A 594 23.51 2.11 1.95
CA LEU A 594 22.99 0.82 1.50
C LEU A 594 21.50 0.91 1.13
N ALA A 595 20.71 1.72 1.85
CA ALA A 595 19.31 1.96 1.50
C ALA A 595 19.19 2.68 0.15
N HIS A 596 20.04 3.69 -0.11
CA HIS A 596 20.12 4.34 -1.43
C HIS A 596 20.45 3.34 -2.54
N ALA A 597 21.47 2.53 -2.34
CA ALA A 597 21.87 1.51 -3.30
C ALA A 597 20.74 0.51 -3.59
N ARG A 598 20.05 0.04 -2.54
CA ARG A 598 18.98 -0.96 -2.65
C ARG A 598 17.72 -0.44 -3.33
N MET A 599 17.38 0.83 -3.13
CA MET A 599 16.10 1.42 -3.54
C MET A 599 16.19 2.32 -4.78
N HIS A 600 17.31 3.02 -5.00
CA HIS A 600 17.33 4.21 -5.85
C HIS A 600 18.16 4.11 -7.13
N LYS A 601 18.86 2.99 -7.38
CA LYS A 601 19.71 2.78 -8.57
C LYS A 601 19.06 3.17 -9.90
N PHE A 602 17.80 2.82 -10.10
CA PHE A 602 17.01 3.15 -11.31
C PHE A 602 15.72 3.90 -10.97
N SER A 603 15.67 4.59 -9.82
CA SER A 603 14.46 5.26 -9.37
C SER A 603 14.32 6.65 -10.00
N GLU A 604 13.15 6.94 -10.54
CA GLU A 604 12.75 8.26 -11.05
C GLU A 604 12.19 9.20 -9.96
N LEU A 605 12.20 8.77 -8.69
CA LEU A 605 11.77 9.61 -7.57
C LEU A 605 12.67 10.85 -7.43
N ASP A 606 12.08 11.94 -6.96
CA ASP A 606 12.81 13.16 -6.63
C ASP A 606 13.80 12.93 -5.48
N THR A 607 14.84 13.75 -5.42
CA THR A 607 15.91 13.61 -4.42
C THR A 607 15.37 13.67 -3.00
N ALA A 608 14.42 14.56 -2.68
CA ALA A 608 13.90 14.68 -1.32
C ALA A 608 13.16 13.41 -0.86
N THR A 609 12.38 12.78 -1.76
CA THR A 609 11.73 11.49 -1.47
C THR A 609 12.76 10.36 -1.30
N LYS A 610 13.83 10.35 -2.09
CA LYS A 610 14.92 9.36 -1.95
C LYS A 610 15.62 9.48 -0.60
N GLU A 611 16.04 10.69 -0.22
CA GLU A 611 16.67 10.96 1.08
C GLU A 611 15.74 10.57 2.23
N LEU A 612 14.44 10.93 2.12
CA LEU A 612 13.44 10.54 3.11
C LEU A 612 13.36 9.01 3.27
N GLN A 613 13.29 8.26 2.17
CA GLN A 613 13.22 6.79 2.21
C GLN A 613 14.46 6.18 2.85
N ALA A 614 15.65 6.69 2.49
CA ALA A 614 16.91 6.21 3.05
C ALA A 614 17.05 6.55 4.54
N GLU A 615 16.72 7.77 4.96
CA GLU A 615 16.77 8.20 6.36
C GLU A 615 15.77 7.43 7.23
N MET A 616 14.53 7.22 6.77
CA MET A 616 13.55 6.43 7.53
C MET A 616 13.98 4.96 7.64
N THR A 617 14.56 4.40 6.57
CA THR A 617 15.10 3.03 6.58
C THR A 617 16.25 2.92 7.57
N SER A 618 17.23 3.83 7.50
CA SER A 618 18.36 3.88 8.43
C SER A 618 17.89 4.04 9.87
N TYR A 619 16.90 4.91 10.12
CA TYR A 619 16.30 5.08 11.44
C TYR A 619 15.68 3.80 11.98
N ILE A 620 14.87 3.08 11.21
CA ILE A 620 14.24 1.82 11.66
C ILE A 620 15.29 0.78 12.02
N VAL A 621 16.29 0.58 11.16
CA VAL A 621 17.35 -0.41 11.36
C VAL A 621 18.21 -0.03 12.56
N CYS A 622 18.66 1.22 12.65
CA CYS A 622 19.41 1.74 13.80
C CYS A 622 18.62 1.57 15.10
N LYS A 623 17.34 1.94 15.10
CA LYS A 623 16.48 1.85 16.29
C LYS A 623 16.29 0.40 16.74
N HIS A 624 16.23 -0.56 15.81
CA HIS A 624 16.17 -1.99 16.14
C HIS A 624 17.41 -2.44 16.92
N PHE A 625 18.60 -1.95 16.56
CA PHE A 625 19.87 -2.27 17.22
C PHE A 625 20.27 -1.22 18.28
N GLY A 626 19.31 -0.53 18.89
CA GLY A 626 19.55 0.34 20.05
C GLY A 626 20.20 1.71 19.74
N MET A 627 20.34 2.08 18.47
CA MET A 627 20.86 3.39 18.04
C MET A 627 19.72 4.37 17.74
N ASP A 628 19.68 5.52 18.41
CA ASP A 628 18.73 6.58 18.09
C ASP A 628 19.33 7.58 17.11
N THR A 629 18.85 7.58 15.87
CA THR A 629 19.26 8.51 14.81
C THR A 629 18.14 9.50 14.47
N SER A 630 17.15 9.69 15.35
CA SER A 630 15.95 10.47 15.04
C SER A 630 16.25 11.92 14.65
N GLU A 631 17.29 12.54 15.20
CA GLU A 631 17.70 13.91 14.83
C GLU A 631 17.97 14.09 13.32
N LYS A 632 18.48 13.03 12.65
CA LYS A 632 18.74 13.07 11.21
C LYS A 632 17.48 12.87 10.38
N ALA A 633 16.57 11.99 10.82
CA ALA A 633 15.36 11.65 10.08
C ALA A 633 14.24 12.70 10.22
N ILE A 634 14.14 13.38 11.37
CA ILE A 634 13.06 14.34 11.68
C ILE A 634 12.91 15.46 10.62
N PRO A 635 13.99 16.13 10.14
CA PRO A 635 13.86 17.19 9.14
C PRO A 635 13.19 16.72 7.84
N TYR A 636 13.57 15.54 7.34
CA TYR A 636 12.98 14.95 6.14
C TYR A 636 11.53 14.56 6.36
N ILE A 637 11.23 13.95 7.53
CA ILE A 637 9.87 13.61 7.91
C ILE A 637 8.98 14.87 8.01
N ALA A 638 9.48 15.96 8.59
CA ALA A 638 8.76 17.22 8.70
C ALA A 638 8.42 17.84 7.33
N ALA A 639 9.41 17.88 6.42
CA ALA A 639 9.18 18.34 5.06
C ALA A 639 8.13 17.48 4.32
N TRP A 640 8.16 16.17 4.52
CA TRP A 640 7.26 15.22 3.85
C TRP A 640 5.83 15.23 4.39
N THR A 641 5.67 15.33 5.71
CA THR A 641 4.35 15.35 6.37
C THR A 641 3.58 16.64 6.10
N LYS A 642 4.23 17.69 5.59
CA LYS A 642 3.68 19.04 5.38
C LYS A 642 3.05 19.62 6.66
N ASN A 643 3.58 19.26 7.83
CA ASN A 643 3.11 19.71 9.15
C ASN A 643 1.61 19.51 9.42
N GLY A 644 1.03 18.33 9.14
CA GLY A 644 -0.34 18.06 9.57
C GLY A 644 -1.44 18.55 8.63
N GLN A 645 -1.22 18.51 7.31
CA GLN A 645 -2.32 18.67 6.37
C GLN A 645 -3.21 17.42 6.34
N THR A 646 -4.52 17.60 6.19
CA THR A 646 -5.49 16.51 6.01
C THR A 646 -5.26 15.81 4.68
N LEU A 647 -5.15 14.48 4.70
CA LEU A 647 -4.90 13.66 3.51
C LEU A 647 -6.18 13.07 2.96
N ASP A 648 -6.35 13.13 1.64
CA ASP A 648 -7.36 12.32 0.96
C ASP A 648 -6.93 10.84 0.85
N ASP A 649 -7.83 9.96 0.38
CA ASP A 649 -7.54 8.53 0.23
C ASP A 649 -6.39 8.24 -0.75
N LYS A 650 -6.21 9.10 -1.76
CA LYS A 650 -5.20 8.91 -2.80
C LYS A 650 -3.82 9.28 -2.26
N GLU A 651 -3.69 10.41 -1.58
CA GLU A 651 -2.48 10.85 -0.90
C GLU A 651 -2.07 9.85 0.19
N ALA A 652 -3.05 9.33 0.95
CA ALA A 652 -2.80 8.27 1.93
C ALA A 652 -2.26 6.99 1.28
N ALA A 653 -2.81 6.60 0.13
CA ALA A 653 -2.32 5.44 -0.62
C ALA A 653 -0.89 5.66 -1.16
N GLU A 654 -0.55 6.88 -1.60
CA GLU A 654 0.80 7.24 -2.05
C GLU A 654 1.80 7.22 -0.88
N ARG A 655 1.47 7.84 0.26
CA ARG A 655 2.28 7.78 1.47
C ARG A 655 2.45 6.34 1.98
N GLY A 656 1.39 5.54 1.89
CA GLY A 656 1.42 4.12 2.22
C GLY A 656 2.37 3.30 1.34
N LYS A 657 2.56 3.66 0.06
CA LYS A 657 3.56 3.01 -0.81
C LYS A 657 4.99 3.34 -0.37
N ILE A 658 5.28 4.61 -0.12
CA ILE A 658 6.60 5.06 0.35
C ILE A 658 6.96 4.34 1.65
N MET A 659 6.06 4.31 2.62
CA MET A 659 6.27 3.61 3.90
C MET A 659 6.39 2.09 3.73
N ASN A 660 5.66 1.49 2.77
CA ASN A 660 5.79 0.08 2.48
C ASN A 660 7.17 -0.26 1.90
N ASP A 661 7.73 0.60 1.05
CA ASP A 661 9.08 0.41 0.51
C ASP A 661 10.15 0.52 1.61
N VAL A 662 10.02 1.54 2.47
CA VAL A 662 10.88 1.71 3.66
C VAL A 662 10.79 0.49 4.60
N SER A 663 9.57 0.05 4.94
CA SER A 663 9.33 -1.15 5.74
C SER A 663 10.02 -2.38 5.14
N ARG A 664 9.83 -2.59 3.84
CA ARG A 664 10.37 -3.76 3.13
C ARG A 664 11.90 -3.81 3.20
N VAL A 665 12.57 -2.70 2.90
CA VAL A 665 14.04 -2.65 2.90
C VAL A 665 14.60 -2.69 4.32
N ALA A 666 13.99 -1.98 5.27
CA ALA A 666 14.40 -2.05 6.67
C ALA A 666 14.26 -3.48 7.23
N ASN A 667 13.17 -4.17 6.92
CA ASN A 667 12.95 -5.55 7.32
C ASN A 667 13.97 -6.51 6.69
N GLU A 668 14.29 -6.33 5.41
CA GLU A 668 15.34 -7.09 4.71
C GLU A 668 16.68 -6.92 5.41
N PHE A 669 17.07 -5.67 5.69
CA PHE A 669 18.34 -5.36 6.37
C PHE A 669 18.38 -5.93 7.78
N ILE A 670 17.34 -5.71 8.59
CA ILE A 670 17.27 -6.23 9.97
C ILE A 670 17.37 -7.75 9.98
N GLN A 671 16.70 -8.45 9.06
CA GLN A 671 16.75 -9.91 8.99
C GLN A 671 18.15 -10.40 8.61
N THR A 672 18.78 -9.80 7.60
CA THR A 672 20.16 -10.14 7.22
C THR A 672 21.14 -9.88 8.35
N ILE A 673 21.09 -8.69 8.96
CA ILE A 673 21.98 -8.31 10.07
C ILE A 673 21.76 -9.24 11.26
N SER A 674 20.50 -9.48 11.68
CA SER A 674 20.22 -10.34 12.84
C SER A 674 20.68 -11.79 12.62
N ASN A 675 20.51 -12.31 11.41
CA ASN A 675 21.00 -13.65 11.07
C ASN A 675 22.54 -13.71 11.11
N GLU A 676 23.23 -12.71 10.55
CA GLU A 676 24.70 -12.68 10.58
C GLU A 676 25.23 -12.50 12.00
N ILE A 677 24.62 -11.64 12.82
CA ILE A 677 25.01 -11.47 14.23
C ILE A 677 24.89 -12.79 14.99
N ASN A 678 23.80 -13.53 14.79
CA ASN A 678 23.62 -14.83 15.42
C ASN A 678 24.68 -15.84 14.96
N GLN A 679 24.96 -15.90 13.65
CA GLN A 679 26.04 -16.75 13.12
C GLN A 679 27.41 -16.33 13.62
N TYR A 680 27.67 -15.03 13.73
CA TYR A 680 28.92 -14.49 14.25
C TYR A 680 29.14 -14.93 15.70
N ARG A 681 28.10 -14.85 16.54
CA ARG A 681 28.11 -15.34 17.92
C ARG A 681 28.29 -16.86 18.03
N GLU A 682 27.73 -17.63 17.09
CA GLU A 682 27.94 -19.08 17.02
C GLU A 682 29.36 -19.44 16.56
N ARG A 683 29.99 -18.60 15.73
CA ARG A 683 31.37 -18.77 15.24
C ARG A 683 32.42 -18.25 16.22
N GLU A 684 32.10 -17.34 17.14
CA GLU A 684 33.06 -16.80 18.13
C GLU A 684 33.87 -17.89 18.88
N PRO A 685 33.30 -19.04 19.32
CA PRO A 685 34.07 -20.12 19.93
C PRO A 685 35.06 -20.78 18.95
N GLU A 686 34.70 -20.90 17.67
CA GLU A 686 35.54 -21.48 16.62
C GLU A 686 36.65 -20.51 16.17
N ILE A 687 36.36 -19.21 16.12
CA ILE A 687 37.33 -18.15 15.83
C ILE A 687 38.33 -18.05 16.97
N GLN A 688 37.90 -18.08 18.24
CA GLN A 688 38.83 -18.12 19.38
C GLN A 688 39.70 -19.38 19.36
N GLN A 689 39.17 -20.54 18.98
CA GLN A 689 39.97 -21.77 18.84
C GLN A 689 40.93 -21.72 17.64
N ALA A 690 40.54 -21.12 16.52
CA ALA A 690 41.36 -20.97 15.32
C ALA A 690 42.43 -19.88 15.47
N GLU A 691 42.11 -18.77 16.15
CA GLU A 691 43.05 -17.71 16.53
C GLU A 691 44.06 -18.23 17.56
N VAL A 692 43.65 -19.03 18.55
CA VAL A 692 44.60 -19.72 19.46
C VAL A 692 45.50 -20.70 18.70
N GLN A 693 45.00 -21.38 17.66
CA GLN A 693 45.82 -22.27 16.81
C GLN A 693 46.72 -21.53 15.81
N GLN A 694 46.33 -20.34 15.33
CA GLN A 694 47.15 -19.49 14.46
C GLN A 694 48.16 -18.66 15.25
N GLU A 695 47.81 -18.18 16.45
CA GLU A 695 48.74 -17.57 17.40
C GLU A 695 49.81 -18.57 17.81
N HIS A 696 49.49 -19.85 18.05
CA HIS A 696 50.51 -20.90 18.29
C HIS A 696 51.46 -21.16 17.11
N LYS A 697 51.10 -20.78 15.88
CA LYS A 697 52.01 -20.82 14.72
C LYS A 697 52.81 -19.52 14.55
N ASN A 698 52.30 -18.40 15.06
CA ASN A 698 52.93 -17.08 14.92
C ASN A 698 53.67 -16.60 16.19
N THR A 699 53.56 -17.30 17.33
CA THR A 699 54.35 -17.05 18.56
C THR A 699 55.64 -17.87 18.62
N VAL A 700 56.37 -17.92 17.51
CA VAL A 700 57.85 -17.95 17.54
C VAL A 700 58.33 -16.60 17.02
N GLU A 701 57.88 -15.52 17.64
CA GLU A 701 58.62 -14.26 17.79
C GLU A 701 57.77 -13.27 18.60
N THR A 702 58.40 -12.75 19.66
CA THR A 702 57.98 -11.68 20.58
C THR A 702 56.92 -11.97 21.66
N ALA A 703 57.39 -11.86 22.91
CA ALA A 703 56.68 -11.86 24.20
C ALA A 703 55.76 -10.61 24.33
N GLU A 704 54.69 -10.57 25.14
CA GLU A 704 54.65 -10.88 26.58
C GLU A 704 53.20 -10.87 27.12
N GLN A 705 52.95 -11.69 28.18
CA GLN A 705 51.86 -11.69 29.18
C GLN A 705 50.59 -12.57 28.96
N LYS A 706 50.49 -13.66 29.75
CA LYS A 706 49.70 -13.72 31.01
C LYS A 706 49.91 -15.02 31.82
N ASN A 707 49.83 -14.86 33.14
CA ASN A 707 50.17 -15.82 34.21
C ASN A 707 49.07 -16.88 34.49
N ILE A 708 48.98 -17.96 33.72
CA ILE A 708 48.26 -19.20 34.11
C ILE A 708 49.00 -20.39 33.46
N VAL A 709 49.23 -21.49 34.19
CA VAL A 709 49.84 -22.72 33.63
C VAL A 709 48.85 -23.88 33.81
N PRO A 710 48.33 -24.48 32.73
CA PRO A 710 47.59 -25.74 32.79
C PRO A 710 48.52 -26.92 32.98
N VAL A 711 48.19 -27.86 33.88
CA VAL A 711 48.84 -29.18 33.93
C VAL A 711 47.77 -30.26 34.08
N GLY A 712 47.32 -30.82 32.95
CA GLY A 712 46.21 -31.78 32.91
C GLY A 712 44.86 -31.19 33.31
N SER A 713 43.93 -32.01 33.80
CA SER A 713 42.56 -31.61 34.22
C SER A 713 42.50 -30.79 35.53
N LEU A 714 43.62 -30.18 35.94
CA LEU A 714 43.74 -29.36 37.15
C LEU A 714 44.56 -28.09 36.88
N TRP A 715 44.19 -27.00 37.54
CA TRP A 715 44.81 -25.68 37.37
C TRP A 715 45.31 -25.14 38.72
N ILE A 716 46.48 -24.45 38.69
CA ILE A 716 47.12 -23.88 39.88
C ILE A 716 47.14 -22.35 39.75
N ASP A 717 46.49 -21.66 40.70
CA ASP A 717 46.56 -20.20 40.77
C ASP A 717 47.88 -19.75 41.40
N LYS A 718 48.68 -19.03 40.60
CA LYS A 718 50.02 -18.54 40.97
C LYS A 718 50.00 -17.41 42.01
N LYS A 719 48.85 -16.80 42.32
CA LYS A 719 48.74 -15.74 43.34
C LYS A 719 48.51 -16.28 44.75
N ASP A 720 47.79 -17.38 44.91
CA ASP A 720 47.35 -17.89 46.22
C ASP A 720 47.59 -19.39 46.44
N GLY A 721 48.17 -20.11 45.48
CA GLY A 721 48.69 -21.47 45.65
C GLY A 721 47.61 -22.55 45.79
N LYS A 722 46.41 -22.30 45.26
CA LYS A 722 45.31 -23.24 45.24
C LYS A 722 45.38 -24.16 44.02
N VAL A 723 45.18 -25.45 44.26
CA VAL A 723 44.99 -26.46 43.22
C VAL A 723 43.51 -26.82 43.14
N MET A 724 42.90 -26.70 41.95
CA MET A 724 41.47 -26.94 41.70
C MET A 724 41.28 -28.11 40.73
N GLU A 725 40.39 -29.05 41.07
CA GLU A 725 39.99 -30.16 40.20
C GLU A 725 38.66 -29.83 39.51
N GLU A 726 38.65 -29.68 38.18
CA GLU A 726 37.48 -29.18 37.42
C GLU A 726 36.26 -30.11 37.51
N ASP A 727 36.47 -31.43 37.53
CA ASP A 727 35.35 -32.39 37.49
C ASP A 727 34.58 -32.50 38.81
N THR A 728 35.16 -32.06 39.93
CA THR A 728 34.53 -32.17 41.26
C THR A 728 34.40 -30.84 42.01
N GLY A 729 35.04 -29.78 41.53
CA GLY A 729 35.05 -28.45 42.16
C GLY A 729 35.80 -28.41 43.51
N ARG A 730 36.60 -29.43 43.83
CA ARG A 730 37.33 -29.51 45.10
C ARG A 730 38.65 -28.74 45.02
N THR A 731 38.99 -28.08 46.12
CA THR A 731 40.17 -27.23 46.24
C THR A 731 41.13 -27.75 47.31
N LEU A 732 42.42 -27.82 46.99
CA LEU A 732 43.50 -28.12 47.93
C LEU A 732 44.47 -26.94 47.96
N HIS A 733 44.73 -26.40 49.15
CA HIS A 733 45.75 -25.37 49.37
C HIS A 733 47.12 -26.03 49.55
N LEU A 734 48.13 -25.55 48.83
CA LEU A 734 49.51 -26.10 48.90
C LEU A 734 50.10 -26.14 50.32
N LYS A 735 49.70 -25.21 51.19
CA LYS A 735 50.12 -25.15 52.61
C LYS A 735 49.61 -26.31 53.48
N ASP A 736 48.53 -26.96 53.07
CA ASP A 736 47.85 -28.03 53.82
C ASP A 736 48.12 -29.42 53.21
N ALA A 737 49.03 -29.49 52.24
CA ALA A 737 49.41 -30.71 51.52
C ALA A 737 50.73 -31.30 52.04
N VAL A 738 50.82 -32.62 52.02
CA VAL A 738 52.04 -33.40 52.31
C VAL A 738 52.72 -33.74 50.99
N PHE A 739 54.02 -33.48 50.91
CA PHE A 739 54.84 -33.68 49.71
C PHE A 739 55.62 -34.99 49.82
N ILE A 740 55.52 -35.85 48.81
CA ILE A 740 56.22 -37.14 48.74
C ILE A 740 56.91 -37.22 47.39
N GLU A 741 58.24 -37.33 47.37
CA GLU A 741 59.00 -37.49 46.13
C GLU A 741 58.93 -38.96 45.66
N ASP A 742 58.65 -39.16 44.36
CA ASP A 742 58.72 -40.45 43.67
C ASP A 742 59.82 -40.41 42.59
N PRO A 743 61.06 -40.83 42.95
CA PRO A 743 62.21 -40.73 42.07
C PRO A 743 62.14 -41.68 40.86
N GLN A 744 61.33 -42.75 40.90
CA GLN A 744 61.28 -43.73 39.82
C GLN A 744 60.52 -43.21 38.60
N HIS A 745 59.53 -42.35 38.83
CA HIS A 745 58.72 -41.72 37.78
C HIS A 745 59.05 -40.23 37.60
N ASN A 746 60.09 -39.75 38.28
CA ASN A 746 60.57 -38.37 38.25
C ASN A 746 59.47 -37.33 38.53
N GLN A 747 58.71 -37.56 39.60
CA GLN A 747 57.54 -36.76 39.98
C GLN A 747 57.45 -36.53 41.50
N VAL A 748 56.74 -35.48 41.91
CA VAL A 748 56.41 -35.14 43.30
C VAL A 748 54.91 -35.30 43.51
N ILE A 749 54.54 -36.11 44.49
CA ILE A 749 53.15 -36.40 44.84
C ILE A 749 52.72 -35.47 45.98
N LEU A 750 51.62 -34.76 45.76
CA LEU A 750 50.92 -33.92 46.74
C LEU A 750 49.73 -34.68 47.29
N LYS A 751 49.67 -34.86 48.61
CA LYS A 751 48.57 -35.56 49.28
C LYS A 751 47.99 -34.72 50.42
N GLY A 752 46.68 -34.51 50.43
CA GLY A 752 46.00 -33.74 51.47
C GLY A 752 44.52 -34.10 51.59
N LYS A 753 43.80 -33.49 52.54
CA LYS A 753 42.36 -33.72 52.72
C LYS A 753 41.59 -32.43 52.45
N SER A 754 40.60 -32.48 51.56
CA SER A 754 39.65 -31.39 51.34
C SER A 754 38.23 -31.91 51.58
N TYR A 755 37.46 -31.21 52.42
CA TYR A 755 36.12 -31.61 52.86
C TYR A 755 36.04 -33.07 53.35
N GLY A 756 37.04 -33.54 54.09
CA GLY A 756 37.07 -34.85 54.73
C GLY A 756 37.42 -36.04 53.83
N LYS A 757 37.70 -35.84 52.54
CA LYS A 757 38.19 -36.88 51.61
C LYS A 757 39.64 -36.60 51.18
N GLU A 758 40.44 -37.67 51.05
CA GLU A 758 41.82 -37.57 50.57
C GLU A 758 41.86 -37.21 49.09
N ILE A 759 42.68 -36.22 48.76
CA ILE A 759 43.03 -35.79 47.41
C ILE A 759 44.52 -36.05 47.26
N GLN A 760 44.89 -36.73 46.17
CA GLN A 760 46.28 -37.01 45.82
C GLN A 760 46.50 -36.65 44.36
N THR A 761 47.52 -35.86 44.07
CA THR A 761 47.92 -35.47 42.71
C THR A 761 49.44 -35.57 42.55
N ALA A 762 49.94 -35.80 41.34
CA ALA A 762 51.36 -35.95 41.04
C ALA A 762 51.79 -34.89 40.02
N LEU A 763 52.93 -34.24 40.28
CA LEU A 763 53.52 -33.21 39.42
C LEU A 763 54.90 -33.66 38.94
N PRO A 764 55.29 -33.41 37.68
CA PRO A 764 56.64 -33.71 37.20
C PRO A 764 57.72 -32.91 37.94
N SER A 765 58.85 -33.54 38.29
CA SER A 765 59.93 -32.92 39.08
C SER A 765 60.57 -31.68 38.40
N GLU A 766 60.52 -31.58 37.07
CA GLU A 766 61.08 -30.45 36.32
C GLU A 766 60.27 -29.16 36.49
N GLU A 767 58.95 -29.25 36.63
CA GLU A 767 58.08 -28.08 36.85
C GLU A 767 58.13 -27.58 38.30
N PHE A 768 58.40 -28.48 39.25
CA PHE A 768 58.57 -28.11 40.66
C PHE A 768 59.92 -27.40 40.92
N ALA A 769 60.97 -27.72 40.14
CA ALA A 769 62.33 -27.22 40.35
C ALA A 769 62.64 -25.86 39.69
N LEU A 770 61.74 -25.29 38.88
CA LEU A 770 61.98 -24.01 38.19
C LEU A 770 61.71 -22.81 39.13
N GLY A 771 62.75 -22.47 39.89
CA GLY A 771 62.83 -21.28 40.73
C GLY A 771 62.77 -19.95 39.95
N ASN A 772 61.56 -19.49 39.64
CA ASN A 772 61.29 -18.08 39.34
C ASN A 772 60.79 -17.34 40.61
N PRO A 773 61.22 -16.09 40.85
CA PRO A 773 61.06 -15.41 42.13
C PRO A 773 59.59 -15.06 42.40
N PHE A 774 58.92 -15.88 43.21
CA PHE A 774 57.64 -15.53 43.82
C PHE A 774 57.83 -14.32 44.73
N ARG A 775 57.29 -13.15 44.35
CA ARG A 775 57.19 -12.01 45.27
C ARG A 775 56.03 -12.24 46.23
N PHE A 776 56.32 -12.92 47.32
CA PHE A 776 55.44 -12.97 48.50
C PHE A 776 55.45 -11.60 49.20
N SER A 777 54.38 -11.25 49.93
CA SER A 777 54.37 -10.05 50.77
C SER A 777 55.46 -10.17 51.85
N LEU A 778 55.98 -9.03 52.33
CA LEU A 778 57.03 -9.00 53.37
C LEU A 778 56.63 -9.77 54.63
N GLU A 779 55.34 -9.82 54.97
CA GLU A 779 54.81 -10.66 56.05
C GLU A 779 54.96 -12.15 55.74
N THR A 780 54.55 -12.59 54.55
CA THR A 780 54.63 -14.00 54.15
C THR A 780 56.08 -14.47 53.98
N VAL A 781 56.99 -13.60 53.51
CA VAL A 781 58.44 -13.90 53.47
C VAL A 781 59.01 -14.05 54.89
N SER A 782 58.57 -13.20 55.83
CA SER A 782 59.01 -13.26 57.24
C SER A 782 58.48 -14.51 57.95
N GLU A 783 57.25 -14.92 57.64
CA GLU A 783 56.58 -16.09 58.20
C GLU A 783 57.16 -17.40 57.64
N VAL A 784 57.46 -17.45 56.33
CA VAL A 784 58.16 -18.57 55.70
C VAL A 784 59.62 -18.65 56.18
N ALA A 785 60.29 -17.52 56.40
CA ALA A 785 61.63 -17.52 56.99
C ALA A 785 61.63 -18.03 58.45
N LYS A 786 60.60 -17.66 59.24
CA LYS A 786 60.37 -18.24 60.58
C LYS A 786 60.14 -19.75 60.52
N ARG A 787 59.23 -20.21 59.65
CA ARG A 787 58.89 -21.63 59.49
C ARG A 787 60.07 -22.46 58.98
N LYS A 788 60.87 -21.92 58.06
CA LYS A 788 62.10 -22.55 57.56
C LYS A 788 63.15 -22.69 58.67
N ASN A 789 63.29 -21.68 59.53
CA ASN A 789 64.18 -21.75 60.69
C ASN A 789 63.66 -22.74 61.75
N GLU A 790 62.35 -22.82 61.98
CA GLU A 790 61.73 -23.81 62.87
C GLU A 790 61.96 -25.25 62.36
N ILE A 791 61.74 -25.51 61.07
CA ILE A 791 61.97 -26.81 60.45
C ILE A 791 63.46 -27.19 60.46
N TYR A 792 64.36 -26.23 60.21
CA TYR A 792 65.80 -26.49 60.30
C TYR A 792 66.24 -26.80 61.74
N TYR A 793 65.61 -26.16 62.74
CA TYR A 793 65.85 -26.45 64.15
C TYR A 793 65.30 -27.83 64.56
N GLU A 794 64.11 -28.19 64.11
CA GLU A 794 63.50 -29.52 64.32
C GLU A 794 64.30 -30.64 63.62
N GLN A 795 64.84 -30.39 62.43
CA GLN A 795 65.71 -31.34 61.72
C GLN A 795 67.10 -31.47 62.37
N GLN A 796 67.67 -30.40 62.94
CA GLN A 796 68.89 -30.50 63.74
C GLN A 796 68.67 -31.21 65.09
N LEU A 797 67.51 -31.02 65.73
CA LEU A 797 67.09 -31.80 66.90
C LEU A 797 66.94 -33.28 66.55
N SER A 798 66.30 -33.58 65.42
CA SER A 798 66.14 -34.96 64.93
C SER A 798 67.46 -35.62 64.50
N GLN A 799 68.47 -34.87 64.03
CA GLN A 799 69.81 -35.41 63.75
C GLN A 799 70.64 -35.62 65.03
N LYS A 800 70.46 -34.80 66.08
CA LYS A 800 71.08 -35.06 67.39
C LYS A 800 70.45 -36.22 68.16
N GLU A 801 69.21 -36.58 67.84
CA GLU A 801 68.52 -37.76 68.39
C GLU A 801 68.71 -39.04 67.53
N ARG A 802 69.56 -38.98 66.50
CA ARG A 802 70.00 -40.14 65.68
C ARG A 802 71.52 -40.36 65.71
N VAL A 803 72.16 -40.10 66.85
CA VAL A 803 73.35 -40.87 67.29
C VAL A 803 72.89 -41.91 68.29
#